data_AF-A0A7J7URR4-F1
#
_entry.id   AF-A0A7J7URR4-F1
#
_cell.length_a   1.000
_cell.length_b   1.000
_cell.length_c   1.000
_cell.angle_alpha   90.00
_cell.angle_beta   90.00
_cell.angle_gamma   90.00
#
_symmetry.space_group_name_H-M   'P 1'
#
loop_
_entity.id
_entity.type
_entity.pdbx_description
1 polymer ?
#
loop_
_entity_poly.entity_id
_entity_poly.type
_entity_poly.pdbx_seq_one_letter_code
_entity_poly.pdbx_strand_id
1 'polypeptide(L)'
;MECMKKKELITVFRMGSEGHQDIDLAILTALLKGANASAPDQLSLALAWNRVDIARSQIFIYGQQWPVGSLEQAMLDALVLDRVDFVKLLIENGVSMHRFLTISRLEELYNTRHGPSNTLYHLVRDVKKGNLPPDYRISLIDIGLVIEYLMGGAYRCNYTRKRFRTLYHNLFGPKRPKALKLLGMEDDVPLRRGRKTTKKREEEVDIDLDDPEINHFPFPFHELMVWAVLMKRQKMALFFWQHGEEAMAKALVACKLCKAMAHEASENDMVDDISQELNHNSRDFGQLAVELLDQSYKQDEQLAMKLLTYELKNWSNATCLQLAVAAKHRDFIAHTCSQMLLTDMWMGRLRMRKNSGLKVILGILLPPSILSLEFKNKDDMPYMTQAQEIHLQEKEPEEPEKPTKEKDEEDMELTAMLGRSNGESSRKKDEEEVQSRHRLIPLGRKIYEFYNAPIVKFWFYTLAYIGYLMLFNYIVLVKMERWPSTQEWIVISYIFTLGIEKMREILMSEPGKLLQKVKVWLQEYWNVTDLIAILLFSVGMILRLQDQPFRSDGRVIYCVNIIYWYIRLLDIFGVNKYLGPYVMMIGKMMIDMMYFVIIMLVVLMSFGVARQAILFPNEEPSWKLAKNIFYMPYWMIYGEVFADQIDRKQVYDSHTPKSGI
;
A
#
# COMPACT_ATOMS: atom_id res chain seq x y z
N MET A 1 -42.64 -30.42 54.43
CA MET A 1 -43.37 -29.15 54.63
C MET A 1 -42.46 -27.96 54.88
N GLU A 2 -41.30 -28.11 55.55
CA GLU A 2 -40.40 -26.98 55.83
C GLU A 2 -39.75 -26.35 54.59
N CYS A 3 -39.39 -27.13 53.56
CA CYS A 3 -38.84 -26.57 52.31
C CYS A 3 -39.82 -25.62 51.60
N MET A 4 -41.13 -25.88 51.71
CA MET A 4 -42.20 -25.04 51.12
C MET A 4 -42.34 -23.67 51.80
N LYS A 5 -41.66 -23.40 52.92
CA LYS A 5 -41.66 -22.10 53.59
C LYS A 5 -40.92 -21.02 52.79
N LYS A 6 -39.94 -21.40 51.95
CA LYS A 6 -39.18 -20.49 51.08
C LYS A 6 -39.48 -20.78 49.61
N LYS A 7 -40.69 -20.38 49.17
CA LYS A 7 -41.16 -20.63 47.79
C LYS A 7 -40.29 -19.99 46.72
N GLU A 8 -39.62 -18.88 47.03
CA GLU A 8 -38.70 -18.16 46.14
C GLU A 8 -37.43 -18.95 45.78
N LEU A 9 -37.05 -19.96 46.57
CA LEU A 9 -35.91 -20.85 46.31
C LEU A 9 -36.31 -22.15 45.58
N ILE A 10 -37.60 -22.35 45.32
CA ILE A 10 -38.10 -23.58 44.69
C ILE A 10 -38.49 -23.29 43.24
N THR A 11 -37.87 -24.03 42.33
CA THR A 11 -38.17 -23.95 40.90
C THR A 11 -38.55 -25.35 40.40
N VAL A 12 -39.70 -25.48 39.72
CA VAL A 12 -40.19 -26.76 39.20
C VAL A 12 -40.03 -26.78 37.70
N PHE A 13 -39.16 -27.66 37.21
CA PHE A 13 -38.97 -27.89 35.78
C PHE A 13 -39.79 -29.10 35.32
N ARG A 14 -40.58 -28.94 34.25
CA ARG A 14 -41.33 -30.03 33.62
C ARG A 14 -40.63 -30.43 32.32
N MET A 15 -40.10 -31.64 32.25
CA MET A 15 -39.61 -32.20 30.97
C MET A 15 -40.79 -32.37 29.99
N GLY A 16 -40.64 -31.85 28.76
CA GLY A 16 -41.53 -32.16 27.63
C GLY A 16 -42.61 -31.13 27.28
N SER A 17 -42.64 -29.94 27.90
CA SER A 17 -43.50 -28.84 27.41
C SER A 17 -42.89 -28.16 26.19
N GLU A 18 -43.73 -27.79 25.21
CA GLU A 18 -43.45 -27.36 23.82
C GLU A 18 -42.57 -26.10 23.60
N GLY A 19 -41.81 -25.66 24.60
CA GLY A 19 -40.71 -24.72 24.41
C GLY A 19 -39.42 -25.43 24.77
N HIS A 20 -38.43 -25.41 23.87
CA HIS A 20 -37.05 -25.82 24.16
C HIS A 20 -36.44 -24.93 25.27
N GLN A 21 -36.92 -25.08 26.52
CA GLN A 21 -36.21 -24.61 27.69
C GLN A 21 -35.29 -25.76 28.08
N ASP A 22 -34.05 -25.68 27.59
CA ASP A 22 -32.99 -26.58 27.99
C ASP A 22 -32.86 -26.59 29.53
N ILE A 23 -32.54 -27.74 30.12
CA ILE A 23 -32.50 -27.94 31.58
C ILE A 23 -31.55 -26.91 32.25
N ASP A 24 -30.51 -26.50 31.53
CA ASP A 24 -29.58 -25.47 31.95
C ASP A 24 -30.26 -24.10 32.17
N LEU A 25 -31.16 -23.67 31.29
CA LEU A 25 -31.95 -22.45 31.41
C LEU A 25 -32.79 -22.46 32.69
N ALA A 26 -33.39 -23.60 33.04
CA ALA A 26 -34.21 -23.74 34.24
C ALA A 26 -33.36 -23.66 35.53
N ILE A 27 -32.19 -24.31 35.55
CA ILE A 27 -31.25 -24.24 36.68
C ILE A 27 -30.76 -22.80 36.87
N LEU A 28 -30.45 -22.12 35.77
CA LEU A 28 -29.87 -20.80 35.76
C LEU A 28 -30.91 -19.73 36.14
N THR A 29 -32.14 -19.87 35.65
CA THR A 29 -33.31 -19.08 36.11
C THR A 29 -33.59 -19.29 37.58
N ALA A 30 -33.49 -20.53 38.08
CA ALA A 30 -33.67 -20.85 39.49
C ALA A 30 -32.61 -20.18 40.36
N LEU A 31 -31.37 -20.13 39.89
CA LEU A 31 -30.25 -19.52 40.60
C LEU A 31 -30.36 -17.99 40.62
N LEU A 32 -30.77 -17.38 39.50
CA LEU A 32 -31.05 -15.94 39.42
C LEU A 32 -32.21 -15.53 40.34
N LYS A 33 -33.29 -16.32 40.39
CA LYS A 33 -34.41 -16.10 41.32
C LYS A 33 -34.03 -16.31 42.78
N GLY A 34 -33.23 -17.34 43.07
CA GLY A 34 -32.88 -17.71 44.43
C GLY A 34 -31.79 -16.85 45.07
N ALA A 35 -30.95 -16.19 44.27
CA ALA A 35 -29.84 -15.40 44.77
C ALA A 35 -30.25 -14.00 45.31
N ASN A 36 -31.46 -13.49 45.01
CA ASN A 36 -31.83 -12.07 45.24
C ASN A 36 -30.70 -11.10 44.80
N ALA A 37 -29.92 -11.48 43.80
CA ALA A 37 -28.76 -10.74 43.34
C ALA A 37 -29.20 -9.46 42.62
N SER A 38 -28.41 -8.39 42.74
CA SER A 38 -28.72 -7.14 42.04
C SER A 38 -28.70 -7.35 40.52
N ALA A 39 -29.47 -6.56 39.75
CA ALA A 39 -29.49 -6.64 38.28
C ALA A 39 -28.09 -6.67 37.62
N PRO A 40 -27.08 -5.88 38.06
CA PRO A 40 -25.73 -5.99 37.51
C PRO A 40 -25.01 -7.30 37.90
N ASP A 41 -25.24 -7.84 39.09
CA ASP A 41 -24.66 -9.14 39.48
C ASP A 41 -25.27 -10.28 38.65
N GLN A 42 -26.58 -10.24 38.43
CA GLN A 42 -27.28 -11.16 37.53
C GLN A 42 -26.71 -11.09 36.11
N LEU A 43 -26.45 -9.88 35.62
CA LEU A 43 -25.85 -9.66 34.30
C LEU A 43 -24.43 -10.23 34.24
N SER A 44 -23.61 -10.02 35.27
CA SER A 44 -22.25 -10.57 35.34
C SER A 44 -22.23 -12.09 35.35
N LEU A 45 -23.19 -12.73 36.05
CA LEU A 45 -23.37 -14.19 36.06
C LEU A 45 -23.77 -14.72 34.68
N ALA A 46 -24.73 -14.06 34.02
CA ALA A 46 -25.15 -14.43 32.67
C ALA A 46 -24.00 -14.29 31.65
N LEU A 47 -23.17 -13.25 31.81
CA LEU A 47 -22.01 -12.98 30.97
C LEU A 47 -20.90 -14.03 31.18
N ALA A 48 -20.61 -14.39 32.44
CA ALA A 48 -19.67 -15.45 32.78
C ALA A 48 -20.09 -16.80 32.17
N TRP A 49 -21.39 -17.08 32.17
CA TRP A 49 -21.97 -18.29 31.59
C TRP A 49 -22.21 -18.26 30.08
N ASN A 50 -21.97 -17.12 29.42
CA ASN A 50 -22.20 -16.94 27.98
C ASN A 50 -23.64 -17.24 27.54
N ARG A 51 -24.64 -16.89 28.35
CA ARG A 51 -26.08 -17.10 28.07
C ARG A 51 -26.80 -15.79 27.82
N VAL A 52 -26.69 -15.31 26.58
CA VAL A 52 -27.26 -14.02 26.11
C VAL A 52 -28.78 -14.07 26.05
N ASP A 53 -29.34 -15.24 25.75
CA ASP A 53 -30.77 -15.53 25.73
C ASP A 53 -31.44 -15.25 27.08
N ILE A 54 -30.75 -15.61 28.17
CA ILE A 54 -31.21 -15.36 29.54
C ILE A 54 -31.10 -13.88 29.87
N ALA A 55 -29.98 -13.26 29.53
CA ALA A 55 -29.80 -11.83 29.74
C ALA A 55 -30.89 -11.01 29.03
N ARG A 56 -31.19 -11.34 27.77
CA ARG A 56 -32.21 -10.65 26.97
C ARG A 56 -33.62 -10.85 27.53
N SER A 57 -33.96 -12.04 28.01
CA SER A 57 -35.33 -12.36 28.44
C SER A 57 -35.63 -12.04 29.91
N GLN A 58 -34.64 -12.19 30.80
CA GLN A 58 -34.85 -12.12 32.25
C GLN A 58 -34.16 -10.94 32.93
N ILE A 59 -33.14 -10.34 32.31
CA ILE A 59 -32.34 -9.27 32.94
C ILE A 59 -32.70 -7.90 32.31
N PHE A 60 -32.78 -7.84 30.99
CA PHE A 60 -33.22 -6.65 30.27
C PHE A 60 -34.75 -6.59 30.15
N ILE A 61 -35.43 -6.41 31.29
CA ILE A 61 -36.88 -6.24 31.36
C ILE A 61 -37.25 -4.76 31.22
N TYR A 62 -38.35 -4.47 30.52
CA TYR A 62 -38.87 -3.11 30.36
C TYR A 62 -39.18 -2.46 31.71
N GLY A 63 -38.58 -1.30 31.98
CA GLY A 63 -38.74 -0.56 33.24
C GLY A 63 -37.63 -0.79 34.29
N GLN A 64 -36.65 -1.66 34.02
CA GLN A 64 -35.49 -1.86 34.89
C GLN A 64 -34.55 -0.64 34.87
N GLN A 65 -34.31 -0.03 36.03
CA GLN A 65 -33.33 1.05 36.18
C GLN A 65 -31.93 0.48 36.43
N TRP A 66 -30.97 0.93 35.63
CA TRP A 66 -29.57 0.54 35.75
C TRP A 66 -28.78 1.59 36.53
N PRO A 67 -27.94 1.17 37.50
CA PRO A 67 -26.99 2.07 38.15
C PRO A 67 -26.07 2.73 37.11
N VAL A 68 -25.75 4.01 37.32
CA VAL A 68 -24.85 4.74 36.42
C VAL A 68 -23.49 4.05 36.36
N GLY A 69 -23.03 3.70 35.16
CA GLY A 69 -21.74 3.03 34.94
C GLY A 69 -21.75 1.50 35.07
N SER A 70 -22.83 0.86 35.57
CA SER A 70 -22.84 -0.61 35.70
C SER A 70 -22.84 -1.32 34.34
N LEU A 71 -23.56 -0.75 33.37
CA LEU A 71 -23.57 -1.27 31.99
C LEU A 71 -22.22 -1.06 31.28
N GLU A 72 -21.48 -0.01 31.64
CA GLU A 72 -20.14 0.23 31.11
C GLU A 72 -19.14 -0.80 31.66
N GLN A 73 -19.25 -1.19 32.93
CA GLN A 73 -18.42 -2.26 33.49
C GLN A 73 -18.76 -3.62 32.84
N ALA A 74 -20.05 -3.93 32.69
CA ALA A 74 -20.47 -5.15 32.00
C ALA A 74 -20.02 -5.17 30.52
N MET A 75 -19.94 -4.00 29.87
CA MET A 75 -19.37 -3.87 28.52
C MET A 75 -17.87 -4.22 28.53
N LEU A 76 -17.10 -3.69 29.48
CA LEU A 76 -15.68 -4.02 29.61
C LEU A 76 -15.46 -5.53 29.80
N ASP A 77 -16.23 -6.14 30.70
CA ASP A 77 -16.15 -7.58 30.97
C ASP A 77 -16.52 -8.42 29.73
N ALA A 78 -17.53 -7.98 28.95
CA ALA A 78 -17.94 -8.64 27.71
C ALA A 78 -16.83 -8.60 26.64
N LEU A 79 -16.12 -7.47 26.53
CA LEU A 79 -14.98 -7.31 25.62
C LEU A 79 -13.81 -8.20 26.05
N VAL A 80 -13.45 -8.15 27.34
CA VAL A 80 -12.38 -8.98 27.92
C VAL A 80 -12.63 -10.47 27.68
N LEU A 81 -13.87 -10.94 27.85
CA LEU A 81 -14.26 -12.34 27.73
C LEU A 81 -14.64 -12.78 26.30
N ASP A 82 -14.47 -11.92 25.29
CA ASP A 82 -14.76 -12.21 23.87
C ASP A 82 -16.24 -12.53 23.56
N ARG A 83 -17.17 -11.95 24.32
CA ARG A 83 -18.60 -12.24 24.20
C ARG A 83 -19.31 -11.28 23.26
N VAL A 84 -19.16 -11.49 21.94
CA VAL A 84 -19.72 -10.61 20.89
C VAL A 84 -21.23 -10.37 21.04
N ASP A 85 -21.99 -11.42 21.34
CA ASP A 85 -23.44 -11.32 21.42
C ASP A 85 -23.92 -10.55 22.66
N PHE A 86 -23.15 -10.55 23.75
CA PHE A 86 -23.36 -9.66 24.89
C PHE A 86 -23.01 -8.21 24.54
N VAL A 87 -21.93 -7.97 23.78
CA VAL A 87 -21.58 -6.62 23.31
C VAL A 87 -22.70 -6.04 22.44
N LYS A 88 -23.26 -6.84 21.52
CA LYS A 88 -24.45 -6.46 20.73
C LYS A 88 -25.63 -6.08 21.62
N LEU A 89 -25.97 -6.97 22.57
CA LEU A 89 -27.08 -6.75 23.49
C LEU A 89 -26.89 -5.48 24.32
N LEU A 90 -25.68 -5.19 24.80
CA LEU A 90 -25.40 -4.01 25.61
C LEU A 90 -25.47 -2.71 24.80
N ILE A 91 -25.01 -2.72 23.54
CA ILE A 91 -25.17 -1.56 22.64
C ILE A 91 -26.65 -1.33 22.32
N GLU A 92 -27.41 -2.39 22.02
CA GLU A 92 -28.86 -2.33 21.77
C GLU A 92 -29.64 -1.74 22.96
N ASN A 93 -29.17 -1.99 24.20
CA ASN A 93 -29.80 -1.51 25.44
C ASN A 93 -29.24 -0.17 25.97
N GLY A 94 -28.52 0.60 25.13
CA GLY A 94 -28.20 2.00 25.43
C GLY A 94 -26.77 2.31 25.88
N VAL A 95 -25.82 1.38 25.75
CA VAL A 95 -24.40 1.68 25.97
C VAL A 95 -23.83 2.48 24.78
N SER A 96 -23.53 3.76 25.00
CA SER A 96 -22.83 4.58 24.01
C SER A 96 -21.33 4.32 24.03
N MET A 97 -20.79 3.90 22.88
CA MET A 97 -19.35 3.64 22.72
C MET A 97 -18.49 4.89 22.86
N HIS A 98 -19.01 6.07 22.51
CA HIS A 98 -18.30 7.34 22.65
C HIS A 98 -18.04 7.71 24.11
N ARG A 99 -19.02 7.46 24.99
CA ARG A 99 -18.87 7.67 26.43
C ARG A 99 -18.13 6.54 27.12
N PHE A 100 -18.25 5.32 26.58
CA PHE A 100 -17.59 4.15 27.14
C PHE A 100 -16.07 4.18 26.94
N LEU A 101 -15.57 4.51 25.74
CA LEU A 101 -14.16 4.30 25.42
C LEU A 101 -13.28 5.48 25.85
N THR A 102 -12.59 5.29 26.97
CA THR A 102 -11.55 6.20 27.47
C THR A 102 -10.15 5.64 27.20
N ILE A 103 -9.14 6.52 27.24
CA ILE A 103 -7.72 6.14 27.10
C ILE A 103 -7.33 5.04 28.09
N SER A 104 -7.76 5.15 29.36
CA SER A 104 -7.48 4.15 30.41
C SER A 104 -8.10 2.79 30.11
N ARG A 105 -9.36 2.76 29.65
CA ARG A 105 -10.07 1.51 29.34
C ARG A 105 -9.45 0.80 28.14
N LEU A 106 -9.04 1.55 27.11
CA LEU A 106 -8.36 0.95 25.96
C LEU A 106 -7.01 0.33 26.38
N GLU A 107 -6.24 1.02 27.20
CA GLU A 107 -4.98 0.46 27.74
C GLU A 107 -5.21 -0.79 28.59
N GLU A 108 -6.28 -0.83 29.39
CA GLU A 108 -6.69 -2.03 30.14
C GLU A 108 -7.05 -3.20 29.22
N LEU A 109 -7.79 -2.95 28.15
CA LEU A 109 -8.15 -3.96 27.14
C LEU A 109 -6.92 -4.57 26.45
N TYR A 110 -5.87 -3.79 26.18
CA TYR A 110 -4.63 -4.31 25.59
C TYR A 110 -3.77 -5.12 26.57
N ASN A 111 -3.85 -4.81 27.87
CA ASN A 111 -3.07 -5.49 28.92
C ASN A 111 -3.77 -6.70 29.54
N THR A 112 -4.95 -7.04 29.03
CA THR A 112 -5.74 -8.17 29.51
C THR A 112 -5.07 -9.49 29.10
N ARG A 113 -4.92 -10.42 30.06
CA ARG A 113 -4.36 -11.78 29.82
C ARG A 113 -5.40 -12.80 29.35
N HIS A 114 -6.69 -12.43 29.39
CA HIS A 114 -7.78 -13.24 28.87
C HIS A 114 -7.89 -13.09 27.34
N GLY A 115 -8.11 -14.20 26.64
CA GLY A 115 -8.28 -14.24 25.19
C GLY A 115 -7.42 -15.31 24.50
N PRO A 116 -7.45 -15.38 23.16
CA PRO A 116 -6.59 -16.27 22.41
C PRO A 116 -5.12 -15.87 22.51
N SER A 117 -4.21 -16.82 22.30
CA SER A 117 -2.78 -16.54 22.20
C SER A 117 -2.50 -15.53 21.09
N ASN A 118 -1.79 -14.45 21.42
CA ASN A 118 -1.50 -13.34 20.52
C ASN A 118 0.00 -13.09 20.36
N THR A 119 0.37 -12.33 19.33
CA THR A 119 1.76 -11.98 19.01
C THR A 119 2.17 -10.59 19.53
N LEU A 120 1.24 -9.86 20.17
CA LEU A 120 1.42 -8.45 20.53
C LEU A 120 2.64 -8.21 21.44
N TYR A 121 2.85 -9.05 22.45
CA TYR A 121 3.98 -8.87 23.38
C TYR A 121 5.34 -9.03 22.68
N HIS A 122 5.43 -9.97 21.73
CA HIS A 122 6.63 -10.17 20.90
C HIS A 122 6.87 -8.95 20.01
N LEU A 123 5.83 -8.47 19.32
CA LEU A 123 5.91 -7.26 18.50
C LEU A 123 6.37 -6.03 19.28
N VAL A 124 5.87 -5.83 20.50
CA VAL A 124 6.30 -4.72 21.37
C VAL A 124 7.79 -4.85 21.73
N ARG A 125 8.27 -6.08 21.98
CA ARG A 125 9.68 -6.37 22.28
C ARG A 125 10.59 -6.03 21.09
N ASP A 126 10.19 -6.40 19.88
CA ASP A 126 10.97 -6.17 18.67
C ASP A 126 11.08 -4.68 18.34
N VAL A 127 9.99 -3.94 18.53
CA VAL A 127 9.93 -2.51 18.28
C VAL A 127 10.74 -1.72 19.30
N LYS A 128 10.66 -2.07 20.60
CA LYS A 128 11.35 -1.34 21.66
C LYS A 128 12.85 -1.66 21.75
N LYS A 129 13.31 -2.75 21.12
CA LYS A 129 14.73 -3.17 21.08
C LYS A 129 15.41 -3.17 22.45
N GLY A 130 14.67 -3.51 23.50
CA GLY A 130 15.15 -3.56 24.87
C GLY A 130 14.60 -4.79 25.59
N ASN A 131 15.35 -5.27 26.59
CA ASN A 131 14.86 -6.32 27.48
C ASN A 131 13.73 -5.74 28.34
N LEU A 132 12.49 -5.93 27.91
CA LEU A 132 11.32 -5.57 28.69
C LEU A 132 11.20 -6.50 29.89
N PRO A 133 10.85 -5.98 31.08
CA PRO A 133 10.46 -6.80 32.21
C PRO A 133 9.29 -7.73 31.86
N PRO A 134 9.21 -8.93 32.45
CA PRO A 134 8.11 -9.88 32.19
C PRO A 134 6.73 -9.31 32.55
N ASP A 135 6.63 -8.40 33.52
CA ASP A 135 5.38 -7.72 33.93
C ASP A 135 5.25 -6.29 33.39
N TYR A 136 5.86 -6.00 32.23
CA TYR A 136 5.73 -4.68 31.61
C TYR A 136 4.29 -4.44 31.12
N ARG A 137 3.69 -3.33 31.58
CA ARG A 137 2.38 -2.86 31.10
C ARG A 137 2.54 -2.10 29.79
N ILE A 138 1.87 -2.56 28.74
CA ILE A 138 1.91 -1.99 27.39
C ILE A 138 1.18 -0.64 27.39
N SER A 139 1.85 0.42 26.97
CA SER A 139 1.22 1.74 26.78
C SER A 139 0.62 1.89 25.38
N LEU A 140 -0.34 2.80 25.20
CA LEU A 140 -0.88 3.13 23.87
C LEU A 140 0.18 3.70 22.91
N ILE A 141 1.23 4.34 23.45
CA ILE A 141 2.35 4.80 22.64
C ILE A 141 3.12 3.59 22.08
N ASP A 142 3.34 2.55 22.90
CA ASP A 142 3.99 1.31 22.45
C ASP A 142 3.15 0.63 21.36
N ILE A 143 1.83 0.58 21.53
CA ILE A 143 0.89 0.06 20.51
C ILE A 143 0.95 0.90 19.23
N GLY A 144 1.02 2.23 19.33
CA GLY A 144 1.19 3.11 18.18
C GLY A 144 2.45 2.80 17.38
N LEU A 145 3.56 2.49 18.06
CA LEU A 145 4.80 2.07 17.40
C LEU A 145 4.68 0.69 16.74
N VAL A 146 3.95 -0.24 17.35
CA VAL A 146 3.64 -1.55 16.74
C VAL A 146 2.79 -1.37 15.48
N ILE A 147 1.77 -0.52 15.51
CA ILE A 147 0.94 -0.24 14.32
C ILE A 147 1.79 0.40 13.22
N GLU A 148 2.67 1.35 13.55
CA GLU A 148 3.60 1.95 12.57
C GLU A 148 4.55 0.91 11.97
N TYR A 149 5.05 -0.02 12.78
CA TYR A 149 5.90 -1.12 12.33
C TYR A 149 5.14 -2.06 11.37
N LEU A 150 3.93 -2.48 11.75
CA LEU A 150 3.11 -3.42 10.96
C LEU A 150 2.57 -2.79 9.65
N MET A 151 2.13 -1.54 9.70
CA MET A 151 1.66 -0.81 8.51
C MET A 151 2.83 -0.51 7.56
N GLY A 152 3.98 -0.13 8.11
CA GLY A 152 5.18 0.22 7.35
C GLY A 152 5.06 1.54 6.57
N GLY A 153 6.08 1.85 5.77
CA GLY A 153 6.12 3.04 4.94
C GLY A 153 6.17 4.34 5.75
N ALA A 154 5.45 5.36 5.30
CA ALA A 154 5.31 6.66 5.96
C ALA A 154 4.11 6.75 6.92
N TYR A 155 3.45 5.62 7.25
CA TYR A 155 2.28 5.61 8.11
C TYR A 155 2.60 6.13 9.52
N ARG A 156 1.78 7.05 10.02
CA ARG A 156 1.89 7.66 11.34
C ARG A 156 0.62 7.42 12.14
N CYS A 157 0.73 6.63 13.20
CA CYS A 157 -0.40 6.38 14.10
C CYS A 157 -0.76 7.66 14.89
N ASN A 158 -2.03 7.84 15.24
CA ASN A 158 -2.45 8.99 16.04
C ASN A 158 -1.82 8.98 17.44
N TYR A 159 -1.54 7.81 18.01
CA TYR A 159 -0.94 7.65 19.34
C TYR A 159 0.50 8.16 19.44
N THR A 160 1.24 8.21 18.32
CA THR A 160 2.65 8.65 18.30
C THR A 160 2.79 10.15 17.98
N ARG A 161 1.69 10.83 17.63
CA ARG A 161 1.68 12.27 17.33
C ARG A 161 1.95 13.10 18.59
N LYS A 162 2.56 14.29 18.41
CA LYS A 162 2.90 15.20 19.52
C LYS A 162 1.68 15.51 20.40
N ARG A 163 0.52 15.80 19.78
CA ARG A 163 -0.75 16.09 20.49
C ARG A 163 -1.15 14.98 21.45
N PHE A 164 -1.20 13.73 20.99
CA PHE A 164 -1.58 12.59 21.84
C PHE A 164 -0.53 12.29 22.90
N ARG A 165 0.77 12.42 22.59
CA ARG A 165 1.84 12.20 23.59
C ARG A 165 1.78 13.22 24.72
N THR A 166 1.52 14.50 24.42
CA THR A 166 1.33 15.53 25.46
C THR A 166 0.13 15.19 26.33
N LEU A 167 -1.00 14.82 25.72
CA LEU A 167 -2.20 14.40 26.46
C LEU A 167 -1.93 13.19 27.37
N TYR A 168 -1.32 12.15 26.82
CA TYR A 168 -1.01 10.91 27.54
C TYR A 168 -0.05 11.15 28.71
N HIS A 169 1.00 11.95 28.52
CA HIS A 169 1.92 12.31 29.59
C HIS A 169 1.28 13.19 30.66
N ASN A 170 0.30 14.03 30.32
CA ASN A 170 -0.42 14.81 31.33
C ASN A 170 -1.36 13.93 32.18
N LEU A 171 -1.93 12.87 31.59
CA LEU A 171 -2.83 11.93 32.27
C LEU A 171 -2.09 10.89 33.13
N PHE A 172 -1.05 10.27 32.56
CA PHE A 172 -0.35 9.12 33.16
C PHE A 172 1.12 9.39 33.51
N GLY A 173 1.65 10.57 33.18
CA GLY A 173 3.00 10.94 33.58
C GLY A 173 3.11 11.08 35.10
N PRO A 174 4.33 11.03 35.64
CA PRO A 174 4.54 11.27 37.07
C PRO A 174 3.99 12.66 37.40
N LYS A 175 2.90 12.71 38.17
CA LYS A 175 2.33 13.96 38.68
C LYS A 175 3.42 14.64 39.51
N ARG A 176 4.18 15.56 38.92
CA ARG A 176 5.00 16.48 39.72
C ARG A 176 4.02 17.22 40.62
N PRO A 177 4.09 17.10 41.95
CA PRO A 177 3.18 17.83 42.81
C PRO A 177 3.32 19.33 42.50
N LYS A 178 2.19 20.01 42.26
CA LYS A 178 2.11 21.45 41.95
C LYS A 178 2.86 22.32 42.97
N ALA A 179 3.18 21.79 44.16
CA ALA A 179 4.02 22.42 45.18
C ALA A 179 5.45 22.76 44.69
N LEU A 180 6.06 21.97 43.80
CA LEU A 180 7.42 22.26 43.32
C LEU A 180 7.47 23.44 42.33
N LYS A 181 6.35 23.72 41.64
CA LYS A 181 6.22 24.86 40.70
C LYS A 181 6.02 26.19 41.44
N LEU A 182 5.57 26.16 42.69
CA LEU A 182 5.40 27.32 43.57
C LEU A 182 6.69 27.69 44.33
N LEU A 183 7.68 26.79 44.35
CA LEU A 183 8.93 26.92 45.12
C LEU A 183 10.11 27.46 44.30
N GLY A 184 9.91 27.87 43.05
CA GLY A 184 10.93 28.59 42.26
C GLY A 184 12.22 27.80 41.99
N MET A 185 12.21 26.47 42.10
CA MET A 185 13.37 25.63 41.80
C MET A 185 13.24 25.08 40.38
N GLU A 186 13.75 25.84 39.42
CA GLU A 186 14.05 25.34 38.08
C GLU A 186 15.27 24.42 38.18
N ASP A 187 15.06 23.10 38.17
CA ASP A 187 16.13 22.16 37.86
C ASP A 187 16.25 22.06 36.33
N ASP A 188 17.32 22.67 35.82
CA ASP A 188 17.79 22.58 34.44
C ASP A 188 17.95 21.11 34.00
N VAL A 189 17.01 20.63 33.18
CA VAL A 189 17.24 19.42 32.37
C VAL A 189 18.27 19.78 31.31
N PRO A 190 19.32 18.96 31.03
CA PRO A 190 20.37 19.36 30.12
C PRO A 190 19.81 19.51 28.70
N LEU A 191 19.70 20.76 28.25
CA LEU A 191 19.42 21.11 26.87
C LEU A 191 20.60 20.61 26.03
N ARG A 192 20.44 19.48 25.35
CA ARG A 192 21.36 19.07 24.28
C ARG A 192 21.40 20.19 23.23
N ARG A 193 22.42 21.05 23.31
CA ARG A 193 22.79 22.03 22.28
C ARG A 193 23.04 21.29 20.97
N GLY A 194 22.12 21.42 20.03
CA GLY A 194 22.24 20.90 18.68
C GLY A 194 21.37 21.69 17.70
N ARG A 195 21.98 22.72 17.09
CA ARG A 195 21.67 23.36 15.79
C ARG A 195 20.19 23.67 15.48
N LYS A 196 19.84 24.96 15.54
CA LYS A 196 18.58 25.51 15.01
C LYS A 196 18.50 25.28 13.49
N THR A 197 17.70 24.32 13.07
CA THR A 197 17.09 24.31 11.73
C THR A 197 15.65 24.75 11.89
N THR A 198 15.24 25.75 11.11
CA THR A 198 13.90 26.33 10.99
C THR A 198 12.82 25.25 10.90
N LYS A 199 12.21 24.90 12.03
CA LYS A 199 10.98 24.09 12.08
C LYS A 199 9.79 25.03 12.03
N LYS A 200 8.90 24.79 11.05
CA LYS A 200 7.53 25.33 11.01
C LYS A 200 6.94 25.25 12.42
N ARG A 201 6.49 26.40 12.93
CA ARG A 201 5.77 26.54 14.19
C ARG A 201 4.40 25.91 13.99
N GLU A 202 4.32 24.59 14.16
CA GLU A 202 3.02 23.94 14.39
C GLU A 202 2.52 24.48 15.73
N GLU A 203 1.35 25.12 15.69
CA GLU A 203 0.69 25.74 16.85
C GLU A 203 0.72 24.77 18.03
N GLU A 204 1.31 25.23 19.13
CA GLU A 204 1.14 24.55 20.42
C GLU A 204 -0.31 24.75 20.82
N VAL A 205 -1.16 23.80 20.41
CA VAL A 205 -2.56 23.75 20.83
C VAL A 205 -2.53 23.58 22.34
N ASP A 206 -2.95 24.61 23.07
CA ASP A 206 -3.20 24.55 24.50
C ASP A 206 -4.35 23.55 24.71
N ILE A 207 -4.05 22.41 25.30
CA ILE A 207 -5.05 21.35 25.52
C ILE A 207 -5.72 21.67 26.84
N ASP A 208 -6.99 22.09 26.80
CA ASP A 208 -7.78 22.37 27.99
C ASP A 208 -8.09 21.08 28.75
N LEU A 209 -7.28 20.75 29.75
CA LEU A 209 -7.36 19.51 30.53
C LEU A 209 -8.67 19.36 31.33
N ASP A 210 -9.47 20.41 31.45
CA ASP A 210 -10.73 20.41 32.20
C ASP A 210 -11.93 19.93 31.35
N ASP A 211 -11.77 19.72 30.03
CA ASP A 211 -12.80 19.15 29.17
C ASP A 211 -12.87 17.61 29.31
N PRO A 212 -13.98 17.06 29.86
CA PRO A 212 -14.16 15.62 30.03
C PRO A 212 -14.18 14.84 28.70
N GLU A 213 -14.45 15.48 27.57
CA GLU A 213 -14.46 14.84 26.26
C GLU A 213 -13.07 14.52 25.71
N ILE A 214 -12.01 15.18 26.21
CA ILE A 214 -10.64 14.98 25.71
C ILE A 214 -10.08 13.58 26.04
N ASN A 215 -10.59 12.95 27.10
CA ASN A 215 -10.23 11.58 27.48
C ASN A 215 -10.90 10.51 26.62
N HIS A 216 -11.86 10.90 25.76
CA HIS A 216 -12.62 10.00 24.91
C HIS A 216 -12.08 10.03 23.49
N PHE A 217 -12.26 8.91 22.78
CA PHE A 217 -11.85 8.84 21.38
C PHE A 217 -12.96 9.39 20.47
N PRO A 218 -12.60 10.19 19.44
CA PRO A 218 -13.58 10.69 18.47
C PRO A 218 -14.21 9.54 17.68
N PHE A 219 -13.46 8.46 17.43
CA PHE A 219 -13.91 7.29 16.67
C PHE A 219 -13.69 5.99 17.45
N PRO A 220 -14.53 5.67 18.45
CA PRO A 220 -14.32 4.54 19.34
C PRO A 220 -14.33 3.18 18.63
N PHE A 221 -15.15 3.03 17.59
CA PHE A 221 -15.21 1.80 16.79
C PHE A 221 -13.94 1.55 15.98
N HIS A 222 -13.20 2.58 15.55
CA HIS A 222 -11.90 2.39 14.88
C HIS A 222 -10.89 1.79 15.84
N GLU A 223 -10.79 2.36 17.04
CA GLU A 223 -9.83 1.92 18.06
C GLU A 223 -10.14 0.50 18.57
N LEU A 224 -11.41 0.20 18.83
CA LEU A 224 -11.85 -1.15 19.25
C LEU A 224 -11.65 -2.19 18.14
N MET A 225 -11.83 -1.83 16.87
CA MET A 225 -11.54 -2.75 15.77
C MET A 225 -10.04 -3.05 15.68
N VAL A 226 -9.18 -2.03 15.77
CA VAL A 226 -7.71 -2.23 15.75
C VAL A 226 -7.28 -3.08 16.94
N TRP A 227 -7.82 -2.84 18.13
CA TRP A 227 -7.62 -3.70 19.30
C TRP A 227 -8.03 -5.15 19.02
N ALA A 228 -9.24 -5.38 18.51
CA ALA A 228 -9.74 -6.71 18.24
C ALA A 228 -8.88 -7.46 17.20
N VAL A 229 -8.39 -6.76 16.16
CA VAL A 229 -7.47 -7.32 15.17
C VAL A 229 -6.12 -7.69 15.80
N LEU A 230 -5.48 -6.77 16.52
CA LEU A 230 -4.17 -7.01 17.16
C LEU A 230 -4.23 -8.12 18.23
N MET A 231 -5.38 -8.28 18.89
CA MET A 231 -5.63 -9.31 19.89
C MET A 231 -6.17 -10.62 19.29
N LYS A 232 -6.23 -10.77 17.96
CA LYS A 232 -6.69 -11.98 17.26
C LYS A 232 -8.14 -12.39 17.59
N ARG A 233 -9.02 -11.41 17.80
CA ARG A 233 -10.45 -11.61 18.11
C ARG A 233 -11.32 -11.37 16.87
N GLN A 234 -11.35 -12.34 15.96
CA GLN A 234 -11.93 -12.15 14.62
C GLN A 234 -13.43 -11.79 14.64
N LYS A 235 -14.25 -12.54 15.39
CA LYS A 235 -15.71 -12.28 15.46
C LYS A 235 -16.01 -10.88 16.01
N MET A 236 -15.20 -10.43 16.97
CA MET A 236 -15.33 -9.10 17.57
C MET A 236 -14.84 -8.00 16.61
N ALA A 237 -13.76 -8.24 15.87
CA ALA A 237 -13.26 -7.33 14.85
C ALA A 237 -14.28 -7.14 13.71
N LEU A 238 -14.92 -8.22 13.24
CA LEU A 238 -15.99 -8.15 12.23
C LEU A 238 -17.20 -7.37 12.73
N PHE A 239 -17.57 -7.54 14.01
CA PHE A 239 -18.64 -6.78 14.61
C PHE A 239 -18.34 -5.27 14.64
N PHE A 240 -17.16 -4.87 15.13
CA PHE A 240 -16.77 -3.46 15.16
C PHE A 240 -16.52 -2.85 13.79
N TRP A 241 -16.17 -3.67 12.80
CA TRP A 241 -16.03 -3.24 11.42
C TRP A 241 -17.38 -2.81 10.81
N GLN A 242 -18.47 -3.54 11.11
CA GLN A 242 -19.82 -3.21 10.64
C GLN A 242 -20.35 -1.88 11.21
N HIS A 243 -19.82 -1.44 12.35
CA HIS A 243 -20.24 -0.21 13.02
C HIS A 243 -19.28 0.95 12.78
N GLY A 244 -19.82 2.16 12.65
CA GLY A 244 -19.05 3.40 12.49
C GLY A 244 -18.68 3.75 11.06
N GLU A 245 -17.82 4.76 10.89
CA GLU A 245 -17.51 5.38 9.60
C GLU A 245 -16.35 4.71 8.85
N GLU A 246 -16.23 4.93 7.55
CA GLU A 246 -15.10 4.49 6.72
C GLU A 246 -14.91 2.94 6.67
N ALA A 247 -16.00 2.18 6.54
CA ALA A 247 -15.96 0.70 6.55
C ALA A 247 -14.97 0.09 5.52
N MET A 248 -14.84 0.69 4.33
CA MET A 248 -13.88 0.23 3.31
C MET A 248 -12.43 0.38 3.78
N ALA A 249 -12.08 1.55 4.35
CA ALA A 249 -10.74 1.80 4.88
C ALA A 249 -10.41 0.86 6.05
N LYS A 250 -11.38 0.67 6.96
CA LYS A 250 -11.26 -0.26 8.08
C LYS A 250 -10.92 -1.68 7.62
N ALA A 251 -11.64 -2.20 6.62
CA ALA A 251 -11.40 -3.53 6.07
C ALA A 251 -9.97 -3.65 5.50
N LEU A 252 -9.52 -2.65 4.75
CA LEU A 252 -8.16 -2.62 4.18
C LEU A 252 -7.08 -2.57 5.26
N VAL A 253 -7.27 -1.76 6.30
CA VAL A 253 -6.33 -1.69 7.44
C VAL A 253 -6.30 -3.01 8.20
N ALA A 254 -7.46 -3.59 8.51
CA ALA A 254 -7.54 -4.90 9.17
C ALA A 254 -6.85 -5.98 8.33
N CYS A 255 -7.07 -5.99 7.01
CA CYS A 255 -6.38 -6.88 6.08
C CYS A 255 -4.85 -6.70 6.12
N LYS A 256 -4.36 -5.44 6.11
CA LYS A 256 -2.94 -5.12 6.21
C LYS A 256 -2.33 -5.61 7.52
N LEU A 257 -2.94 -5.27 8.65
CA LEU A 257 -2.46 -5.64 9.98
C LEU A 257 -2.41 -7.17 10.13
N CYS A 258 -3.46 -7.89 9.74
CA CYS A 258 -3.49 -9.34 9.78
C CYS A 258 -2.37 -9.98 8.94
N LYS A 259 -2.14 -9.50 7.70
CA LYS A 259 -1.04 -9.99 6.84
C LYS A 259 0.34 -9.70 7.42
N ALA A 260 0.54 -8.50 7.95
CA ALA A 260 1.81 -8.11 8.55
C ALA A 260 2.12 -8.94 9.80
N MET A 261 1.13 -9.16 10.67
CA MET A 261 1.27 -10.03 11.83
C MET A 261 1.49 -11.49 11.43
N ALA A 262 0.84 -11.97 10.36
CA ALA A 262 1.07 -13.33 9.83
C ALA A 262 2.51 -13.52 9.35
N HIS A 263 3.07 -12.52 8.67
CA HIS A 263 4.46 -12.54 8.20
C HIS A 263 5.45 -12.58 9.38
N GLU A 264 5.28 -11.70 10.36
CA GLU A 264 6.14 -11.67 11.55
C GLU A 264 6.01 -12.94 12.41
N ALA A 265 4.81 -13.53 12.47
CA ALA A 265 4.60 -14.81 13.15
C ALA A 265 5.34 -15.96 12.46
N SER A 266 5.40 -15.94 11.11
CA SER A 266 6.12 -16.95 10.33
C SER A 266 7.64 -16.81 10.40
N GLU A 267 8.18 -15.59 10.52
CA GLU A 267 9.64 -15.39 10.61
C GLU A 267 10.21 -15.78 11.98
N ASN A 268 9.40 -15.74 13.03
CA ASN A 268 9.86 -16.04 14.40
C ASN A 268 9.69 -17.52 14.80
N ASP A 269 9.38 -18.43 13.87
CA ASP A 269 9.14 -19.88 14.08
C ASP A 269 8.14 -20.21 15.21
N MET A 270 7.34 -19.24 15.66
CA MET A 270 6.67 -19.36 16.95
C MET A 270 5.44 -20.27 16.90
N VAL A 271 4.60 -20.19 15.85
CA VAL A 271 3.47 -21.10 15.62
C VAL A 271 2.94 -20.94 14.18
N ASP A 272 3.17 -21.92 13.31
CA ASP A 272 2.62 -21.90 11.93
C ASP A 272 1.10 -21.74 11.90
N ASP A 273 0.38 -22.34 12.85
CA ASP A 273 -1.08 -22.26 12.96
C ASP A 273 -1.59 -20.82 13.14
N ILE A 274 -0.89 -19.99 13.93
CA ILE A 274 -1.28 -18.58 14.13
C ILE A 274 -1.10 -17.80 12.83
N SER A 275 -0.02 -18.05 12.09
CA SER A 275 0.22 -17.40 10.80
C SER A 275 -0.84 -17.76 9.76
N GLN A 276 -1.28 -19.02 9.72
CA GLN A 276 -2.31 -19.50 8.81
C GLN A 276 -3.67 -18.90 9.14
N GLU A 277 -4.04 -18.86 10.41
CA GLU A 277 -5.30 -18.27 10.88
C GLU A 277 -5.34 -16.76 10.62
N LEU A 278 -4.24 -16.03 10.89
CA LEU A 278 -4.15 -14.60 10.58
C LEU A 278 -4.24 -14.34 9.07
N ASN A 279 -3.64 -15.20 8.24
CA ASN A 279 -3.78 -15.12 6.80
C ASN A 279 -5.23 -15.37 6.36
N HIS A 280 -5.93 -16.32 6.96
CA HIS A 280 -7.36 -16.54 6.71
C HIS A 280 -8.19 -15.32 7.10
N ASN A 281 -8.03 -14.79 8.31
CA ASN A 281 -8.70 -13.57 8.78
C ASN A 281 -8.43 -12.37 7.86
N SER A 282 -7.21 -12.26 7.31
CA SER A 282 -6.87 -11.20 6.36
C SER A 282 -7.62 -11.33 5.02
N ARG A 283 -7.90 -12.56 4.58
CA ARG A 283 -8.66 -12.82 3.34
C ARG A 283 -10.12 -12.44 3.52
N ASP A 284 -10.71 -12.72 4.68
CA ASP A 284 -12.09 -12.32 4.98
C ASP A 284 -12.27 -10.80 4.89
N PHE A 285 -11.41 -10.03 5.58
CA PHE A 285 -11.44 -8.56 5.49
C PHE A 285 -11.15 -8.05 4.08
N GLY A 286 -10.25 -8.72 3.36
CA GLY A 286 -9.95 -8.40 1.97
C GLY A 286 -11.17 -8.57 1.05
N GLN A 287 -11.87 -9.69 1.19
CA GLN A 287 -13.09 -9.97 0.44
C GLN A 287 -14.18 -8.95 0.75
N LEU A 288 -14.39 -8.60 2.02
CA LEU A 288 -15.34 -7.55 2.42
C LEU A 288 -15.01 -6.19 1.79
N ALA A 289 -13.73 -5.83 1.69
CA ALA A 289 -13.32 -4.59 1.03
C ALA A 289 -13.63 -4.60 -0.47
N VAL A 290 -13.44 -5.73 -1.15
CA VAL A 290 -13.77 -5.90 -2.58
C VAL A 290 -15.27 -5.86 -2.81
N GLU A 291 -16.05 -6.54 -1.97
CA GLU A 291 -17.51 -6.56 -2.06
C GLU A 291 -18.11 -5.15 -1.85
N LEU A 292 -17.61 -4.40 -0.87
CA LEU A 292 -18.01 -2.99 -0.67
C LEU A 292 -17.65 -2.13 -1.88
N LEU A 293 -16.48 -2.33 -2.49
CA LEU A 293 -16.08 -1.59 -3.68
C LEU A 293 -16.98 -1.91 -4.88
N ASP A 294 -17.31 -3.19 -5.08
CA ASP A 294 -18.20 -3.63 -6.16
C ASP A 294 -19.62 -3.06 -5.98
N GLN A 295 -20.15 -3.08 -4.75
CA GLN A 295 -21.44 -2.45 -4.44
C GLN A 295 -21.42 -0.94 -4.68
N SER A 296 -20.38 -0.25 -4.21
CA SER A 296 -20.21 1.19 -4.41
C SER A 296 -20.11 1.55 -5.90
N TYR A 297 -19.36 0.74 -6.66
CA TYR A 297 -19.17 0.93 -8.09
C TYR A 297 -20.45 0.69 -8.89
N LYS A 298 -21.26 -0.32 -8.52
CA LYS A 298 -22.57 -0.57 -9.14
C LYS A 298 -23.57 0.57 -8.90
N GLN A 299 -23.46 1.26 -7.78
CA GLN A 299 -24.35 2.37 -7.45
C GLN A 299 -23.95 3.66 -8.20
N ASP A 300 -22.67 4.04 -8.15
CA ASP A 300 -22.16 5.20 -8.88
C ASP A 300 -20.65 5.05 -9.14
N GLU A 301 -20.28 4.96 -10.42
CA GLU A 301 -18.89 4.80 -10.84
C GLU A 301 -18.00 5.99 -10.44
N GLN A 302 -18.52 7.23 -10.57
CA GLN A 302 -17.75 8.44 -10.32
C GLN A 302 -17.53 8.66 -8.83
N LEU A 303 -18.56 8.47 -8.01
CA LEU A 303 -18.42 8.58 -6.56
C LEU A 303 -17.53 7.47 -5.98
N ALA A 304 -17.60 6.24 -6.51
CA ALA A 304 -16.70 5.16 -6.11
C ALA A 304 -15.23 5.51 -6.39
N MET A 305 -14.92 6.13 -7.54
CA MET A 305 -13.56 6.59 -7.86
C MET A 305 -13.08 7.70 -6.91
N LYS A 306 -13.97 8.61 -6.47
CA LYS A 306 -13.63 9.62 -5.44
C LYS A 306 -13.35 8.98 -4.08
N LEU A 307 -14.15 7.98 -3.70
CA LEU A 307 -13.98 7.27 -2.43
C LEU A 307 -12.60 6.61 -2.33
N LEU A 308 -12.06 6.12 -3.46
CA LEU A 308 -10.72 5.51 -3.50
C LEU A 308 -9.57 6.52 -3.32
N THR A 309 -9.78 7.78 -3.71
CA THR A 309 -8.78 8.86 -3.73
C THR A 309 -8.93 9.84 -2.57
N TYR A 310 -10.01 9.72 -1.79
CA TYR A 310 -10.24 10.50 -0.58
C TYR A 310 -9.11 10.30 0.44
N GLU A 311 -8.63 11.40 1.02
CA GLU A 311 -7.61 11.40 2.07
C GLU A 311 -8.24 11.12 3.43
N LEU A 312 -7.91 9.97 4.00
CA LEU A 312 -8.45 9.52 5.28
C LEU A 312 -7.67 10.19 6.43
N LYS A 313 -8.25 11.24 7.02
CA LYS A 313 -7.63 11.98 8.13
C LYS A 313 -7.28 11.10 9.34
N ASN A 314 -8.09 10.07 9.58
CA ASN A 314 -7.91 9.12 10.68
C ASN A 314 -6.75 8.15 10.42
N TRP A 315 -6.50 7.79 9.17
CA TRP A 315 -5.52 6.79 8.75
C TRP A 315 -4.25 7.42 8.16
N SER A 316 -3.65 8.38 8.87
CA SER A 316 -2.40 9.05 8.45
C SER A 316 -2.49 9.84 7.13
N ASN A 317 -3.68 10.33 6.76
CA ASN A 317 -3.95 10.97 5.46
C ASN A 317 -3.66 10.05 4.26
N ALA A 318 -3.67 8.73 4.46
CA ALA A 318 -3.54 7.78 3.38
C ALA A 318 -4.84 7.69 2.57
N THR A 319 -4.74 7.36 1.29
CA THR A 319 -5.92 7.04 0.47
C THR A 319 -6.29 5.56 0.58
N CYS A 320 -7.55 5.21 0.34
CA CYS A 320 -7.98 3.79 0.29
C CYS A 320 -7.13 2.98 -0.71
N LEU A 321 -6.80 3.57 -1.86
CA LEU A 321 -5.95 2.92 -2.85
C LEU A 321 -4.52 2.66 -2.32
N GLN A 322 -3.92 3.63 -1.61
CA GLN A 322 -2.61 3.45 -0.98
C GLN A 322 -2.63 2.36 0.09
N LEU A 323 -3.69 2.28 0.90
CA LEU A 323 -3.86 1.22 1.91
C LEU A 323 -3.97 -0.17 1.26
N ALA A 324 -4.72 -0.30 0.17
CA ALA A 324 -4.82 -1.55 -0.58
C ALA A 324 -3.47 -2.01 -1.18
N VAL A 325 -2.67 -1.07 -1.69
CA VAL A 325 -1.30 -1.33 -2.17
C VAL A 325 -0.38 -1.74 -1.01
N ALA A 326 -0.44 -1.04 0.13
CA ALA A 326 0.33 -1.39 1.32
C ALA A 326 -0.01 -2.81 1.84
N ALA A 327 -1.28 -3.21 1.74
CA ALA A 327 -1.79 -4.55 2.06
C ALA A 327 -1.45 -5.62 1.00
N LYS A 328 -0.83 -5.24 -0.12
CA LYS A 328 -0.60 -6.09 -1.30
C LYS A 328 -1.89 -6.81 -1.74
N HIS A 329 -3.03 -6.12 -1.69
CA HIS A 329 -4.34 -6.71 -2.01
C HIS A 329 -4.58 -6.71 -3.52
N ARG A 330 -4.20 -7.80 -4.18
CA ARG A 330 -4.26 -7.91 -5.65
C ARG A 330 -5.68 -7.78 -6.21
N ASP A 331 -6.68 -8.44 -5.61
CA ASP A 331 -8.03 -8.47 -6.18
C ASP A 331 -8.72 -7.10 -6.14
N PHE A 332 -8.55 -6.35 -5.04
CA PHE A 332 -9.01 -4.97 -4.92
C PHE A 332 -8.36 -4.03 -5.95
N ILE A 333 -7.07 -4.18 -6.23
CA ILE A 333 -6.37 -3.37 -7.25
C ILE A 333 -6.79 -3.79 -8.67
N ALA A 334 -7.02 -5.09 -8.90
CA ALA A 334 -7.46 -5.63 -10.17
C ALA A 334 -8.93 -5.32 -10.48
N HIS A 335 -9.72 -4.91 -9.48
CA HIS A 335 -11.12 -4.53 -9.65
C HIS A 335 -11.28 -3.41 -10.70
N THR A 336 -12.37 -3.47 -11.47
CA THR A 336 -12.64 -2.55 -12.60
C THR A 336 -12.60 -1.09 -12.17
N CYS A 337 -13.18 -0.74 -11.01
CA CYS A 337 -13.16 0.63 -10.48
C CYS A 337 -11.72 1.16 -10.27
N SER A 338 -10.85 0.34 -9.65
CA SER A 338 -9.45 0.68 -9.42
C SER A 338 -8.67 0.81 -10.73
N GLN A 339 -8.91 -0.09 -11.69
CA GLN A 339 -8.25 -0.05 -13.01
C GLN A 339 -8.72 1.14 -13.87
N MET A 340 -10.00 1.50 -13.80
CA MET A 340 -10.54 2.69 -14.45
C MET A 340 -9.94 3.96 -13.86
N LEU A 341 -9.88 4.06 -12.53
CA LEU A 341 -9.23 5.18 -11.84
C LEU A 341 -7.75 5.30 -12.23
N LEU A 342 -6.99 4.20 -12.22
CA LEU A 342 -5.58 4.20 -12.63
C LEU A 342 -5.41 4.59 -14.10
N THR A 343 -6.31 4.15 -14.98
CA THR A 343 -6.33 4.56 -16.38
C THR A 343 -6.60 6.05 -16.49
N ASP A 344 -7.54 6.58 -15.72
CA ASP A 344 -7.84 8.01 -15.71
C ASP A 344 -6.68 8.85 -15.16
N MET A 345 -6.03 8.40 -14.10
CA MET A 345 -4.79 9.01 -13.59
C MET A 345 -3.67 8.97 -14.64
N TRP A 346 -3.54 7.88 -15.40
CA TRP A 346 -2.55 7.73 -16.48
C TRP A 346 -2.78 8.72 -17.63
N MET A 347 -4.04 8.90 -18.03
CA MET A 347 -4.43 9.84 -19.08
C MET A 347 -4.36 11.30 -18.60
N GLY A 348 -4.42 11.52 -17.29
CA GLY A 348 -4.45 12.85 -16.69
C GLY A 348 -5.64 13.66 -17.19
N ARG A 349 -5.40 14.89 -17.63
CA ARG A 349 -6.45 15.77 -18.17
C ARG A 349 -6.80 15.52 -19.64
N LEU A 350 -6.18 14.55 -20.31
CA LEU A 350 -6.45 14.29 -21.71
C LEU A 350 -7.68 13.39 -21.86
N ARG A 351 -8.63 13.78 -22.71
CA ARG A 351 -9.78 12.95 -23.07
C ARG A 351 -9.46 12.21 -24.36
N MET A 352 -8.92 10.99 -24.26
CA MET A 352 -8.60 10.20 -25.46
C MET A 352 -9.17 8.80 -25.35
N ARG A 353 -10.13 8.49 -26.24
CA ARG A 353 -10.84 7.20 -26.25
C ARG A 353 -10.26 6.17 -27.23
N LYS A 354 -9.59 6.63 -28.31
CA LYS A 354 -9.01 5.78 -29.38
C LYS A 354 -7.69 6.37 -29.88
N ASN A 355 -6.73 5.50 -30.24
CA ASN A 355 -5.40 5.84 -30.75
C ASN A 355 -4.64 6.87 -29.89
N SER A 356 -4.76 6.76 -28.56
CA SER A 356 -4.16 7.70 -27.60
C SER A 356 -2.64 7.80 -27.77
N GLY A 357 -1.94 6.66 -27.88
CA GLY A 357 -0.49 6.64 -28.07
C GLY A 357 -0.03 7.41 -29.31
N LEU A 358 -0.62 7.15 -30.48
CA LEU A 358 -0.25 7.83 -31.72
C LEU A 358 -0.55 9.33 -31.69
N LYS A 359 -1.69 9.73 -31.11
CA LYS A 359 -2.04 11.15 -30.96
C LYS A 359 -1.09 11.87 -30.00
N VAL A 360 -0.69 11.21 -28.90
CA VAL A 360 0.30 11.74 -27.96
C VAL A 360 1.67 11.87 -28.62
N ILE A 361 2.14 10.84 -29.34
CA ILE A 361 3.41 10.89 -30.09
C ILE A 361 3.41 12.03 -31.11
N LEU A 362 2.30 12.19 -31.86
CA LEU A 362 2.16 13.29 -32.81
C LEU A 362 2.19 14.65 -32.11
N GLY A 363 1.55 14.80 -30.95
CA GLY A 363 1.61 16.02 -30.14
C GLY A 363 2.99 16.33 -29.55
N ILE A 364 3.79 15.30 -29.26
CA ILE A 364 5.19 15.45 -28.81
C ILE A 364 6.09 15.90 -29.97
N LEU A 365 5.96 15.28 -31.14
CA LEU A 365 6.79 15.58 -32.31
C LEU A 365 6.38 16.91 -32.98
N LEU A 366 5.08 17.23 -32.97
CA LEU A 366 4.50 18.42 -33.58
C LEU A 366 3.67 19.18 -32.52
N PRO A 367 4.28 20.11 -31.78
CA PRO A 367 3.60 20.91 -30.75
C PRO A 367 2.29 21.62 -31.20
N PRO A 368 2.13 22.08 -32.46
CA PRO A 368 0.86 22.66 -32.92
C PRO A 368 -0.32 21.68 -32.86
N SER A 369 -0.08 20.37 -32.97
CA SER A 369 -1.13 19.34 -32.92
C SER A 369 -1.79 19.21 -31.55
N ILE A 370 -1.18 19.76 -30.49
CA ILE A 370 -1.72 19.77 -29.12
C ILE A 370 -3.04 20.57 -29.05
N LEU A 371 -3.22 21.56 -29.93
CA LEU A 371 -4.42 22.41 -29.96
C LEU A 371 -5.67 21.66 -30.42
N SER A 372 -5.49 20.58 -31.18
CA SER A 372 -6.56 19.71 -31.68
C SER A 372 -6.95 18.60 -30.69
N LEU A 373 -6.24 18.50 -29.55
CA LEU A 373 -6.53 17.49 -28.53
C LEU A 373 -7.68 17.94 -27.62
N GLU A 374 -8.58 17.00 -27.32
CA GLU A 374 -9.65 17.19 -26.36
C GLU A 374 -9.12 17.05 -24.92
N PHE A 375 -9.42 18.03 -24.08
CA PHE A 375 -9.09 18.05 -22.66
C PHE A 375 -10.36 17.84 -21.84
N LYS A 376 -10.24 17.12 -20.71
CA LYS A 376 -11.30 16.97 -19.71
C LYS A 376 -11.56 18.32 -19.02
N ASN A 377 -12.82 18.68 -18.80
CA ASN A 377 -13.16 19.90 -18.05
C ASN A 377 -12.90 19.70 -16.53
N LYS A 378 -12.85 20.80 -15.75
CA LYS A 378 -12.67 20.74 -14.28
C LYS A 378 -13.76 19.85 -13.62
N ASP A 379 -14.98 19.86 -14.15
CA ASP A 379 -16.12 19.10 -13.61
C ASP A 379 -16.04 17.58 -13.88
N ASP A 380 -15.27 17.16 -14.91
CA ASP A 380 -15.04 15.75 -15.27
C ASP A 380 -13.89 15.11 -14.45
N MET A 381 -13.23 15.87 -13.57
CA MET A 381 -12.05 15.46 -12.79
C MET A 381 -12.29 15.53 -11.27
N PRO A 382 -13.38 14.96 -10.73
CA PRO A 382 -13.80 15.30 -9.38
C PRO A 382 -13.06 14.51 -8.28
N TYR A 383 -11.97 13.83 -8.63
CA TYR A 383 -11.01 13.13 -7.76
C TYR A 383 -9.70 13.90 -7.57
N MET A 384 -9.54 15.08 -8.18
CA MET A 384 -8.38 15.93 -7.88
C MET A 384 -8.38 16.28 -6.40
N THR A 385 -7.30 15.90 -5.71
CA THR A 385 -7.14 16.14 -4.28
C THR A 385 -7.18 17.64 -3.99
N GLN A 386 -7.82 18.07 -2.90
CA GLN A 386 -7.84 19.47 -2.43
C GLN A 386 -6.45 20.12 -2.46
N ALA A 387 -5.38 19.37 -2.16
CA ALA A 387 -3.99 19.85 -2.23
C ALA A 387 -3.53 20.19 -3.67
N GLN A 388 -3.96 19.45 -4.69
CA GLN A 388 -3.71 19.78 -6.09
C GLN A 388 -4.60 20.94 -6.56
N GLU A 389 -5.82 21.06 -6.04
CA GLU A 389 -6.70 22.20 -6.32
C GLU A 389 -6.11 23.52 -5.78
N ILE A 390 -5.64 23.52 -4.53
CA ILE A 390 -5.00 24.67 -3.88
C ILE A 390 -3.70 25.05 -4.62
N HIS A 391 -2.85 24.07 -4.96
CA HIS A 391 -1.60 24.36 -5.67
C HIS A 391 -1.84 24.89 -7.11
N LEU A 392 -2.96 24.52 -7.74
CA LEU A 392 -3.38 25.10 -9.01
C LEU A 392 -4.04 26.48 -8.85
N GLN A 393 -4.78 26.72 -7.76
CA GLN A 393 -5.36 28.04 -7.44
C GLN A 393 -4.28 29.06 -7.08
N GLU A 394 -3.23 28.69 -6.35
CA GLU A 394 -2.09 29.57 -6.06
C GLU A 394 -1.32 30.00 -7.32
N LYS A 395 -1.46 29.28 -8.44
CA LYS A 395 -0.90 29.64 -9.75
C LYS A 395 -1.87 30.40 -10.65
N GLU A 396 -3.13 30.57 -10.25
CA GLU A 396 -4.06 31.47 -10.95
C GLU A 396 -3.71 32.91 -10.54
N PRO A 397 -3.34 33.82 -11.47
CA PRO A 397 -3.37 35.24 -11.14
C PRO A 397 -4.82 35.59 -10.81
N GLU A 398 -5.07 36.09 -9.61
CA GLU A 398 -6.36 36.69 -9.26
C GLU A 398 -6.65 37.81 -10.26
N GLU A 399 -7.49 37.53 -11.26
CA GLU A 399 -8.15 38.60 -11.98
C GLU A 399 -9.14 39.23 -10.99
N PRO A 400 -9.04 40.54 -10.71
CA PRO A 400 -9.97 41.18 -9.80
C PRO A 400 -11.38 41.06 -10.41
N GLU A 401 -12.29 40.46 -9.65
CA GLU A 401 -13.72 40.52 -9.90
C GLU A 401 -14.09 42.00 -10.11
N LYS A 402 -14.43 42.39 -11.34
CA LYS A 402 -14.96 43.72 -11.60
C LYS A 402 -16.30 43.82 -10.88
N PRO A 403 -16.46 44.72 -9.90
CA PRO A 403 -17.77 44.96 -9.34
C PRO A 403 -18.63 45.63 -10.40
N THR A 404 -19.85 45.12 -10.56
CA THR A 404 -20.96 45.76 -11.24
C THR A 404 -21.08 47.21 -10.74
N LYS A 405 -20.75 48.18 -11.58
CA LYS A 405 -21.14 49.58 -11.37
C LYS A 405 -22.46 49.81 -12.07
N GLU A 406 -23.50 50.02 -11.28
CA GLU A 406 -24.75 50.61 -11.72
C GLU A 406 -24.53 52.11 -12.01
N LYS A 407 -25.13 52.54 -13.13
CA LYS A 407 -25.51 53.90 -13.58
C LYS A 407 -24.40 54.93 -13.84
N ASP A 408 -24.37 55.44 -15.08
CA ASP A 408 -25.00 56.73 -15.40
C ASP A 408 -25.36 56.80 -16.89
N GLU A 409 -26.51 57.43 -17.15
CA GLU A 409 -27.09 57.80 -18.44
C GLU A 409 -26.28 58.94 -19.08
N GLU A 410 -26.11 58.91 -20.40
CA GLU A 410 -26.45 60.00 -21.34
C GLU A 410 -25.85 59.73 -22.74
N ASP A 411 -26.66 60.03 -23.75
CA ASP A 411 -26.35 60.27 -25.16
C ASP A 411 -26.01 59.08 -26.08
N MET A 412 -26.97 58.65 -26.91
CA MET A 412 -27.33 59.42 -28.13
C MET A 412 -28.22 58.57 -29.05
N GLU A 413 -29.39 59.10 -29.36
CA GLU A 413 -30.28 58.71 -30.45
C GLU A 413 -29.54 58.45 -31.76
N LEU A 414 -29.65 57.23 -32.31
CA LEU A 414 -29.95 57.04 -33.72
C LEU A 414 -30.36 55.58 -33.94
N THR A 415 -31.41 55.35 -34.73
CA THR A 415 -31.92 54.03 -35.17
C THR A 415 -33.06 53.41 -34.34
N ALA A 416 -34.02 54.24 -33.91
CA ALA A 416 -35.39 53.79 -33.60
C ALA A 416 -36.37 54.27 -34.68
N MET A 417 -36.31 53.67 -35.87
CA MET A 417 -37.42 53.73 -36.83
C MET A 417 -37.24 52.63 -37.87
N LEU A 418 -37.93 51.49 -37.66
CA LEU A 418 -38.60 50.65 -38.66
C LEU A 418 -38.88 49.25 -38.06
N GLY A 419 -40.16 48.88 -37.96
CA GLY A 419 -40.57 47.46 -37.90
C GLY A 419 -41.31 46.98 -36.64
N ARG A 420 -42.56 47.39 -36.46
CA ARG A 420 -43.59 46.65 -35.68
C ARG A 420 -43.82 45.26 -36.29
N SER A 421 -43.92 44.21 -35.46
CA SER A 421 -45.05 43.25 -35.44
C SER A 421 -44.79 42.04 -34.51
N ASN A 422 -45.72 41.84 -33.57
CA ASN A 422 -46.25 40.61 -32.94
C ASN A 422 -45.42 39.31 -32.82
N GLY A 423 -45.57 38.67 -31.65
CA GLY A 423 -45.74 37.22 -31.58
C GLY A 423 -45.11 36.53 -30.37
N GLU A 424 -45.95 36.13 -29.42
CA GLU A 424 -45.66 35.28 -28.27
C GLU A 424 -44.75 34.08 -28.58
N SER A 425 -43.61 33.95 -27.89
CA SER A 425 -42.93 32.67 -27.60
C SER A 425 -41.80 32.82 -26.57
N SER A 426 -42.01 33.61 -25.52
CA SER A 426 -41.03 33.71 -24.42
C SER A 426 -41.49 32.87 -23.23
N ARG A 427 -41.22 31.55 -23.27
CA ARG A 427 -41.23 30.66 -22.09
C ARG A 427 -40.60 29.28 -22.27
N LYS A 428 -39.66 29.13 -23.22
CA LYS A 428 -38.90 27.87 -23.42
C LYS A 428 -37.40 28.05 -23.68
N LYS A 429 -36.85 29.25 -23.47
CA LYS A 429 -35.43 29.53 -23.76
C LYS A 429 -34.54 29.73 -22.52
N ASP A 430 -35.12 29.78 -21.33
CA ASP A 430 -34.38 30.07 -20.09
C ASP A 430 -33.97 28.81 -19.31
N GLU A 431 -34.37 27.61 -19.75
CA GLU A 431 -33.97 26.34 -19.10
C GLU A 431 -32.77 25.65 -19.77
N GLU A 432 -32.31 26.11 -20.94
CA GLU A 432 -31.14 25.54 -21.63
C GLU A 432 -29.84 26.35 -21.44
N GLU A 433 -29.89 27.58 -20.88
CA GLU A 433 -28.70 28.42 -20.71
C GLU A 433 -27.93 28.22 -19.39
N VAL A 434 -28.38 27.35 -18.49
CA VAL A 434 -27.70 27.09 -17.20
C VAL A 434 -26.61 26.01 -17.29
N GLN A 435 -26.48 25.29 -18.42
CA GLN A 435 -25.64 24.09 -18.49
C GLN A 435 -24.40 24.15 -19.38
N SER A 436 -23.96 25.33 -19.84
CA SER A 436 -22.75 25.40 -20.70
C SER A 436 -21.93 26.68 -20.59
N ARG A 437 -21.54 27.10 -19.38
CA ARG A 437 -20.33 27.94 -19.25
C ARG A 437 -19.08 27.08 -19.44
N HIS A 438 -18.85 26.64 -20.68
CA HIS A 438 -17.56 26.10 -21.13
C HIS A 438 -16.47 27.16 -20.88
N ARG A 439 -15.80 27.12 -19.73
CA ARG A 439 -14.58 27.90 -19.50
C ARG A 439 -13.50 27.38 -20.46
N LEU A 440 -13.32 28.07 -21.59
CA LEU A 440 -12.25 27.79 -22.54
C LEU A 440 -10.90 27.89 -21.81
N ILE A 441 -10.19 26.76 -21.70
CA ILE A 441 -8.88 26.69 -21.07
C ILE A 441 -7.88 27.52 -21.91
N PRO A 442 -7.10 28.45 -21.31
CA PRO A 442 -6.13 29.25 -22.05
C PRO A 442 -5.04 28.37 -22.70
N LEU A 443 -4.54 28.78 -23.86
CA LEU A 443 -3.59 28.03 -24.70
C LEU A 443 -2.32 27.59 -23.94
N GLY A 444 -1.73 28.48 -23.15
CA GLY A 444 -0.55 28.16 -22.34
C GLY A 444 -0.82 27.09 -21.27
N ARG A 445 -2.03 27.07 -20.71
CA ARG A 445 -2.46 26.06 -19.74
C ARG A 445 -2.69 24.71 -20.40
N LYS A 446 -3.24 24.67 -21.63
CA LYS A 446 -3.37 23.42 -22.40
C LYS A 446 -2.01 22.75 -22.65
N ILE A 447 -0.99 23.53 -23.02
CA ILE A 447 0.36 23.03 -23.25
C ILE A 447 0.97 22.50 -21.94
N TYR A 448 0.84 23.25 -20.84
CA TYR A 448 1.32 22.82 -19.52
C TYR A 448 0.62 21.54 -19.02
N GLU A 449 -0.69 21.45 -19.18
CA GLU A 449 -1.47 20.27 -18.77
C GLU A 449 -1.15 19.05 -19.64
N PHE A 450 -0.85 19.25 -20.92
CA PHE A 450 -0.37 18.20 -21.82
C PHE A 450 0.96 17.60 -21.35
N TYR A 451 2.00 18.42 -21.15
CA TYR A 451 3.32 17.92 -20.74
C TYR A 451 3.35 17.34 -19.32
N ASN A 452 2.41 17.73 -18.45
CA ASN A 452 2.31 17.17 -17.11
C ASN A 452 1.66 15.79 -17.04
N ALA A 453 0.91 15.39 -18.07
CA ALA A 453 0.22 14.11 -18.10
C ALA A 453 1.21 12.92 -18.09
N PRO A 454 0.96 11.87 -17.27
CA PRO A 454 1.84 10.71 -17.18
C PRO A 454 2.07 10.01 -18.53
N ILE A 455 1.02 9.84 -19.33
CA ILE A 455 1.13 9.25 -20.68
C ILE A 455 2.11 10.00 -21.60
N VAL A 456 2.13 11.33 -21.53
CA VAL A 456 3.03 12.17 -22.34
C VAL A 456 4.46 12.01 -21.87
N LYS A 457 4.69 12.04 -20.55
CA LYS A 457 6.00 11.80 -19.94
C LYS A 457 6.55 10.42 -20.31
N PHE A 458 5.70 9.40 -20.30
CA PHE A 458 6.08 8.04 -20.69
C PHE A 458 6.51 7.94 -22.15
N TRP A 459 5.72 8.46 -23.09
CA TRP A 459 6.07 8.42 -24.51
C TRP A 459 7.28 9.29 -24.82
N PHE A 460 7.43 10.44 -24.16
CA PHE A 460 8.62 11.28 -24.28
C PHE A 460 9.87 10.53 -23.80
N TYR A 461 9.81 9.89 -22.63
CA TYR A 461 10.88 9.03 -22.12
C TYR A 461 11.20 7.88 -23.08
N THR A 462 10.17 7.21 -23.60
CA THR A 462 10.33 6.08 -24.53
C THR A 462 10.99 6.50 -25.84
N LEU A 463 10.58 7.62 -26.44
CA LEU A 463 11.19 8.15 -27.66
C LEU A 463 12.66 8.57 -27.43
N ALA A 464 12.93 9.24 -26.30
CA ALA A 464 14.29 9.59 -25.92
C ALA A 464 15.16 8.33 -25.68
N TYR A 465 14.60 7.29 -25.08
CA TYR A 465 15.28 6.02 -24.84
C TYR A 465 15.60 5.26 -26.13
N ILE A 466 14.68 5.25 -27.10
CA ILE A 466 14.92 4.68 -28.43
C ILE A 466 16.04 5.46 -29.14
N GLY A 467 16.01 6.80 -29.09
CA GLY A 467 17.09 7.64 -29.63
C GLY A 467 18.45 7.36 -28.97
N TYR A 468 18.46 7.20 -27.64
CA TYR A 468 19.64 6.79 -26.87
C TYR A 468 20.19 5.44 -27.35
N LEU A 469 19.35 4.42 -27.52
CA LEU A 469 19.78 3.11 -28.02
C LEU A 469 20.31 3.18 -29.45
N MET A 470 19.71 3.99 -30.32
CA MET A 470 20.22 4.19 -31.69
C MET A 470 21.62 4.83 -31.67
N LEU A 471 21.83 5.86 -30.85
CA LEU A 471 23.15 6.49 -30.68
C LEU A 471 24.16 5.53 -30.06
N PHE A 472 23.75 4.72 -29.08
CA PHE A 472 24.64 3.77 -28.43
C PHE A 472 25.04 2.61 -29.36
N ASN A 473 24.11 2.11 -30.17
CA ASN A 473 24.42 1.16 -31.25
C ASN A 473 25.42 1.73 -32.24
N TYR A 474 25.26 3.00 -32.65
CA TYR A 474 26.21 3.65 -33.53
C TYR A 474 27.62 3.67 -32.92
N ILE A 475 27.75 4.04 -31.64
CA ILE A 475 29.05 4.10 -30.95
C ILE A 475 29.71 2.72 -30.83
N VAL A 476 28.93 1.67 -30.54
CA VAL A 476 29.45 0.31 -30.35
C VAL A 476 29.89 -0.32 -31.67
N LEU A 477 29.17 -0.04 -32.77
CA LEU A 477 29.44 -0.62 -34.10
C LEU A 477 30.52 0.13 -34.88
N VAL A 478 30.56 1.46 -34.78
CA VAL A 478 31.52 2.30 -35.51
C VAL A 478 32.88 2.30 -34.79
N LYS A 479 33.95 2.60 -35.54
CA LYS A 479 35.31 2.64 -34.99
C LYS A 479 35.40 3.67 -33.86
N MET A 480 35.74 3.18 -32.67
CA MET A 480 35.89 4.00 -31.47
C MET A 480 37.24 4.74 -31.49
N GLU A 481 37.21 6.07 -31.55
CA GLU A 481 38.40 6.92 -31.58
C GLU A 481 38.99 7.13 -30.17
N ARG A 482 40.23 7.65 -30.10
CA ARG A 482 40.97 7.86 -28.85
C ARG A 482 40.26 8.87 -27.93
N TRP A 483 39.62 9.88 -28.52
CA TRP A 483 38.82 10.86 -27.81
C TRP A 483 37.33 10.60 -28.02
N PRO A 484 36.48 10.86 -27.01
CA PRO A 484 35.04 10.68 -27.16
C PRO A 484 34.48 11.54 -28.29
N SER A 485 33.70 10.94 -29.18
CA SER A 485 32.98 11.68 -30.22
C SER A 485 31.83 12.49 -29.60
N THR A 486 31.26 13.41 -30.38
CA THR A 486 30.10 14.21 -29.91
C THR A 486 28.90 13.33 -29.53
N GLN A 487 28.63 12.28 -30.30
CA GLN A 487 27.55 11.32 -30.02
C GLN A 487 27.80 10.55 -28.74
N GLU A 488 29.06 10.22 -28.46
CA GLU A 488 29.44 9.54 -27.24
C GLU A 488 29.28 10.43 -26.01
N TRP A 489 29.66 11.70 -26.11
CA TRP A 489 29.36 12.66 -25.04
C TRP A 489 27.87 12.77 -24.75
N ILE A 490 27.02 12.71 -25.78
CA ILE A 490 25.56 12.67 -25.60
C ILE A 490 25.15 11.41 -24.80
N VAL A 491 25.65 10.23 -25.18
CA VAL A 491 25.35 8.97 -24.46
C VAL A 491 25.86 8.98 -23.02
N ILE A 492 27.09 9.44 -22.81
CA ILE A 492 27.68 9.60 -21.48
C ILE A 492 26.81 10.53 -20.63
N SER A 493 26.41 11.67 -21.19
CA SER A 493 25.55 12.64 -20.49
C SER A 493 24.19 12.03 -20.13
N TYR A 494 23.63 11.20 -21.02
CA TYR A 494 22.36 10.52 -20.79
C TYR A 494 22.44 9.49 -19.65
N ILE A 495 23.50 8.67 -19.62
CA ILE A 495 23.68 7.68 -18.54
C ILE A 495 23.98 8.38 -17.21
N PHE A 496 24.74 9.48 -17.24
CA PHE A 496 24.99 10.29 -16.05
C PHE A 496 23.71 10.92 -15.49
N THR A 497 22.86 11.52 -16.34
CA THR A 497 21.57 12.06 -15.89
C THR A 497 20.62 10.97 -15.41
N LEU A 498 20.65 9.78 -16.03
CA LEU A 498 19.92 8.62 -15.53
C LEU A 498 20.42 8.17 -14.15
N GLY A 499 21.73 8.18 -13.91
CA GLY A 499 22.31 7.91 -12.58
C GLY A 499 21.84 8.91 -11.53
N ILE A 500 21.76 10.20 -11.88
CA ILE A 500 21.20 11.24 -10.99
C ILE A 500 19.71 10.98 -10.73
N GLU A 501 18.94 10.60 -11.74
CA GLU A 501 17.51 10.29 -11.60
C GLU A 501 17.29 9.12 -10.62
N LYS A 502 18.08 8.04 -10.75
CA LYS A 502 18.05 6.91 -9.82
C LYS A 502 18.48 7.29 -8.41
N MET A 503 19.47 8.17 -8.28
CA MET A 503 19.83 8.73 -6.97
C MET A 503 18.69 9.56 -6.36
N ARG A 504 17.99 10.37 -7.17
CA ARG A 504 16.82 11.15 -6.73
C ARG A 504 15.68 10.23 -6.27
N GLU A 505 15.43 9.15 -6.99
CA GLU A 505 14.43 8.13 -6.65
C GLU A 505 14.70 7.49 -5.28
N ILE A 506 15.95 7.08 -5.02
CA ILE A 506 16.36 6.54 -3.71
C ILE A 506 16.13 7.58 -2.61
N LEU A 507 16.48 8.85 -2.84
CA LEU A 507 16.31 9.92 -1.86
C LEU A 507 14.84 10.27 -1.58
N MET A 508 13.98 10.22 -2.58
CA MET A 508 12.54 10.53 -2.46
C MET A 508 11.69 9.37 -1.92
N SER A 509 12.24 8.15 -1.82
CA SER A 509 11.52 7.00 -1.28
C SER A 509 11.02 7.21 0.17
N GLU A 510 9.89 6.57 0.49
CA GLU A 510 9.08 6.77 1.69
C GLU A 510 9.79 6.58 3.06
N PRO A 511 10.69 5.59 3.28
CA PRO A 511 11.17 5.32 4.63
C PRO A 511 12.23 6.32 5.09
N GLY A 512 12.07 6.95 6.26
CA GLY A 512 12.98 8.04 6.69
C GLY A 512 14.48 7.71 6.82
N LYS A 513 14.86 6.43 7.00
CA LYS A 513 16.26 6.00 7.17
C LYS A 513 16.87 5.57 5.83
N LEU A 514 18.03 6.15 5.47
CA LEU A 514 18.72 5.87 4.19
C LEU A 514 18.99 4.38 3.93
N LEU A 515 19.40 3.61 4.94
CA LEU A 515 19.64 2.17 4.80
C LEU A 515 18.36 1.39 4.45
N GLN A 516 17.22 1.79 5.02
CA GLN A 516 15.93 1.19 4.69
C GLN A 516 15.48 1.58 3.29
N LYS A 517 15.72 2.83 2.87
CA LYS A 517 15.46 3.31 1.50
C LYS A 517 16.17 2.44 0.47
N VAL A 518 17.48 2.27 0.63
CA VAL A 518 18.30 1.46 -0.27
C VAL A 518 17.85 0.00 -0.26
N LYS A 519 17.56 -0.57 0.92
CA LYS A 519 17.08 -1.96 1.03
C LYS A 519 15.77 -2.17 0.26
N VAL A 520 14.80 -1.27 0.39
CA VAL A 520 13.52 -1.35 -0.32
C VAL A 520 13.73 -1.19 -1.82
N TRP A 521 14.57 -0.23 -2.24
CA TRP A 521 14.87 0.00 -3.65
C TRP A 521 15.52 -1.21 -4.33
N LEU A 522 16.43 -1.90 -3.64
CA LEU A 522 17.11 -3.11 -4.14
C LEU A 522 16.22 -4.35 -4.21
N GLN A 523 15.03 -4.35 -3.61
CA GLN A 523 14.11 -5.49 -3.72
C GLN A 523 13.47 -5.58 -5.11
N GLU A 524 13.46 -4.48 -5.86
CA GLU A 524 12.92 -4.46 -7.22
C GLU A 524 13.97 -4.90 -8.23
N TYR A 525 13.65 -5.95 -9.00
CA TYR A 525 14.58 -6.60 -9.91
C TYR A 525 15.16 -5.62 -10.95
N TRP A 526 14.32 -4.74 -11.48
CA TRP A 526 14.69 -3.73 -12.47
C TRP A 526 15.69 -2.70 -11.94
N ASN A 527 15.54 -2.28 -10.68
CA ASN A 527 16.46 -1.34 -10.05
C ASN A 527 17.85 -1.93 -9.87
N VAL A 528 17.93 -3.22 -9.51
CA VAL A 528 19.20 -3.95 -9.45
C VAL A 528 19.87 -4.02 -10.82
N THR A 529 19.10 -4.32 -11.89
CA THR A 529 19.65 -4.35 -13.25
C THR A 529 20.16 -2.98 -13.71
N ASP A 530 19.46 -1.90 -13.38
CA ASP A 530 19.89 -0.53 -13.70
C ASP A 530 21.18 -0.16 -12.95
N LEU A 531 21.28 -0.52 -11.67
CA LEU A 531 22.50 -0.28 -10.88
C LEU A 531 23.70 -0.99 -11.49
N ILE A 532 23.55 -2.27 -11.86
CA ILE A 532 24.60 -3.06 -12.49
C ILE A 532 24.98 -2.44 -13.85
N ALA A 533 24.00 -2.02 -14.65
CA ALA A 533 24.25 -1.40 -15.96
C ALA A 533 25.05 -0.09 -15.84
N ILE A 534 24.68 0.78 -14.90
CA ILE A 534 25.36 2.06 -14.65
C ILE A 534 26.78 1.83 -14.11
N LEU A 535 26.94 0.89 -13.16
CA LEU A 535 28.27 0.56 -12.61
C LEU A 535 29.19 0.00 -13.69
N LEU A 536 28.74 -0.97 -14.49
CA LEU A 536 29.51 -1.53 -15.61
C LEU A 536 29.87 -0.45 -16.64
N PHE A 537 28.95 0.47 -16.95
CA PHE A 537 29.24 1.58 -17.84
C PHE A 537 30.32 2.52 -17.26
N SER A 538 30.23 2.86 -15.98
CA SER A 538 31.22 3.72 -15.31
C SER A 538 32.62 3.09 -15.29
N VAL A 539 32.72 1.78 -15.03
CA VAL A 539 33.99 1.03 -15.09
C VAL A 539 34.52 1.02 -16.52
N GLY A 540 33.66 0.74 -17.51
CA GLY A 540 34.03 0.79 -18.92
C GLY A 540 34.56 2.17 -19.34
N MET A 541 33.94 3.25 -18.86
CA MET A 541 34.35 4.62 -19.14
C MET A 541 35.73 4.92 -18.54
N ILE A 542 35.98 4.55 -17.28
CA ILE A 542 37.27 4.76 -16.62
C ILE A 542 38.39 4.01 -17.36
N LEU A 543 38.16 2.74 -17.72
CA LEU A 543 39.14 1.93 -18.45
C LEU A 543 39.38 2.45 -19.87
N ARG A 544 38.37 3.06 -20.48
CA ARG A 544 38.49 3.68 -21.80
C ARG A 544 39.43 4.89 -21.80
N LEU A 545 39.44 5.67 -20.72
CA LEU A 545 40.31 6.86 -20.58
C LEU A 545 41.80 6.49 -20.39
N GLN A 546 42.10 5.22 -20.12
CA GLN A 546 43.47 4.72 -19.94
C GLN A 546 44.14 4.35 -21.28
N ASP A 547 45.47 4.19 -21.24
CA ASP A 547 46.25 3.73 -22.40
C ASP A 547 46.13 2.21 -22.62
N GLN A 548 46.63 1.70 -23.76
CA GLN A 548 46.61 0.26 -24.06
C GLN A 548 47.41 -0.53 -23.01
N PRO A 549 46.94 -1.70 -22.53
CA PRO A 549 45.87 -2.58 -23.01
C PRO A 549 44.45 -2.31 -22.46
N PHE A 550 44.30 -1.54 -21.37
CA PHE A 550 43.01 -1.36 -20.69
C PHE A 550 41.90 -0.74 -21.58
N ARG A 551 42.29 -0.01 -22.63
CA ARG A 551 41.37 0.51 -23.65
C ARG A 551 40.61 -0.57 -24.41
N SER A 552 41.23 -1.71 -24.75
CA SER A 552 40.51 -2.80 -25.43
C SER A 552 39.46 -3.40 -24.51
N ASP A 553 39.79 -3.54 -23.23
CA ASP A 553 38.90 -4.10 -22.22
C ASP A 553 37.72 -3.15 -21.96
N GLY A 554 37.98 -1.84 -21.91
CA GLY A 554 36.93 -0.81 -21.85
C GLY A 554 35.95 -0.91 -23.03
N ARG A 555 36.43 -1.12 -24.25
CA ARG A 555 35.55 -1.34 -25.43
C ARG A 555 34.70 -2.60 -25.29
N VAL A 556 35.28 -3.72 -24.85
CA VAL A 556 34.54 -4.97 -24.63
C VAL A 556 33.44 -4.76 -23.59
N ILE A 557 33.73 -4.04 -22.51
CA ILE A 557 32.73 -3.69 -21.50
C ILE A 557 31.60 -2.86 -22.09
N TYR A 558 31.88 -1.86 -22.94
CA TYR A 558 30.83 -1.12 -23.67
C TYR A 558 29.98 -2.03 -24.57
N CYS A 559 30.60 -2.96 -25.30
CA CYS A 559 29.91 -3.91 -26.18
C CYS A 559 29.01 -4.88 -25.39
N VAL A 560 29.38 -5.28 -24.18
CA VAL A 560 28.53 -6.12 -23.32
C VAL A 560 27.48 -5.27 -22.61
N ASN A 561 27.81 -4.03 -22.25
CA ASN A 561 26.92 -3.13 -21.50
C ASN A 561 25.61 -2.83 -22.25
N ILE A 562 25.64 -2.78 -23.59
CA ILE A 562 24.44 -2.59 -24.43
C ILE A 562 23.36 -3.64 -24.20
N ILE A 563 23.74 -4.87 -23.83
CA ILE A 563 22.80 -5.95 -23.54
C ILE A 563 21.87 -5.57 -22.38
N TYR A 564 22.41 -4.93 -21.33
CA TYR A 564 21.61 -4.50 -20.18
C TYR A 564 20.58 -3.41 -20.57
N TRP A 565 20.98 -2.46 -21.44
CA TRP A 565 20.05 -1.44 -21.94
C TRP A 565 18.98 -2.03 -22.87
N TYR A 566 19.28 -3.11 -23.60
CA TYR A 566 18.24 -3.85 -24.33
C TYR A 566 17.29 -4.60 -23.41
N ILE A 567 17.79 -5.27 -22.36
CA ILE A 567 16.95 -5.94 -21.36
C ILE A 567 16.02 -4.92 -20.67
N ARG A 568 16.53 -3.73 -20.37
CA ARG A 568 15.74 -2.62 -19.79
C ARG A 568 14.54 -2.19 -20.66
N LEU A 569 14.59 -2.42 -21.97
CA LEU A 569 13.46 -2.15 -22.87
C LEU A 569 12.23 -3.01 -22.53
N LEU A 570 12.43 -4.21 -21.98
CA LEU A 570 11.33 -5.08 -21.53
C LEU A 570 10.51 -4.45 -20.39
N ASP A 571 11.12 -3.60 -19.54
CA ASP A 571 10.40 -2.86 -18.49
C ASP A 571 9.42 -1.84 -19.11
N ILE A 572 9.84 -1.14 -20.16
CA ILE A 572 8.98 -0.21 -20.92
C ILE A 572 7.83 -0.96 -21.59
N PHE A 573 8.09 -2.14 -22.15
CA PHE A 573 7.05 -3.01 -22.72
C PHE A 573 6.11 -3.58 -21.66
N GLY A 574 6.55 -3.64 -20.40
CA GLY A 574 5.75 -4.05 -19.24
C GLY A 574 4.46 -3.26 -19.07
N VAL A 575 4.44 -1.99 -19.48
CA VAL A 575 3.29 -1.08 -19.36
C VAL A 575 2.16 -1.42 -20.34
N ASN A 576 2.47 -2.10 -21.45
CA ASN A 576 1.46 -2.43 -22.44
C ASN A 576 0.54 -3.56 -21.95
N LYS A 577 -0.79 -3.36 -22.08
CA LYS A 577 -1.82 -4.33 -21.69
C LYS A 577 -1.58 -5.74 -22.23
N TYR A 578 -1.03 -5.86 -23.45
CA TYR A 578 -0.80 -7.15 -24.08
C TYR A 578 0.59 -7.73 -23.81
N LEU A 579 1.65 -6.91 -23.83
CA LEU A 579 3.02 -7.40 -23.64
C LEU A 579 3.41 -7.56 -22.16
N GLY A 580 2.84 -6.75 -21.27
CA GLY A 580 3.13 -6.79 -19.84
C GLY A 580 2.95 -8.16 -19.20
N PRO A 581 1.81 -8.85 -19.40
CA PRO A 581 1.62 -10.21 -18.90
C PRO A 581 2.70 -11.18 -19.38
N TYR A 582 3.13 -11.11 -20.64
CA TYR A 582 4.19 -11.98 -21.17
C TYR A 582 5.55 -11.73 -20.50
N VAL A 583 5.94 -10.48 -20.28
CA VAL A 583 7.20 -10.16 -19.58
C VAL A 583 7.16 -10.70 -18.14
N MET A 584 6.02 -10.54 -17.45
CA MET A 584 5.83 -11.08 -16.10
C MET A 584 5.81 -12.62 -16.07
N MET A 585 5.27 -13.27 -17.12
CA MET A 585 5.30 -14.72 -17.27
C MET A 585 6.72 -15.23 -17.48
N ILE A 586 7.51 -14.62 -18.37
CA ILE A 586 8.92 -14.98 -18.61
C ILE A 586 9.69 -14.95 -17.28
N GLY A 587 9.56 -13.87 -16.51
CA GLY A 587 10.26 -13.72 -15.22
C GLY A 587 9.90 -14.82 -14.21
N LYS A 588 8.62 -15.19 -14.10
CA LYS A 588 8.17 -16.28 -13.21
C LYS A 588 8.66 -17.65 -13.70
N MET A 589 8.53 -17.92 -14.99
CA MET A 589 8.94 -19.20 -15.59
C MET A 589 10.45 -19.44 -15.49
N MET A 590 11.29 -18.40 -15.44
CA MET A 590 12.74 -18.58 -15.25
C MET A 590 13.11 -19.24 -13.92
N ILE A 591 12.34 -18.97 -12.85
CA ILE A 591 12.59 -19.58 -11.52
C ILE A 591 12.32 -21.08 -11.60
N ASP A 592 11.21 -21.47 -12.22
CA ASP A 592 10.85 -22.89 -12.38
C ASP A 592 11.83 -23.61 -13.32
N MET A 593 12.29 -22.93 -14.38
CA MET A 593 13.27 -23.46 -15.32
C MET A 593 14.64 -23.71 -14.68
N MET A 594 15.01 -23.00 -13.62
CA MET A 594 16.31 -23.16 -12.96
C MET A 594 16.54 -24.60 -12.48
N TYR A 595 15.50 -25.25 -11.93
CA TYR A 595 15.59 -26.66 -11.51
C TYR A 595 15.86 -27.61 -12.68
N PHE A 596 15.20 -27.37 -13.81
CA PHE A 596 15.42 -28.16 -15.02
C PHE A 596 16.85 -27.97 -15.57
N VAL A 597 17.34 -26.73 -15.60
CA VAL A 597 18.70 -26.40 -16.04
C VAL A 597 19.76 -27.10 -15.16
N ILE A 598 19.54 -27.19 -13.84
CA ILE A 598 20.44 -27.91 -12.93
C ILE A 598 20.50 -29.41 -13.27
N ILE A 599 19.34 -30.05 -13.49
CA ILE A 599 19.29 -31.48 -13.86
C ILE A 599 19.99 -31.71 -15.21
N MET A 600 19.72 -30.84 -16.19
CA MET A 600 20.36 -30.89 -17.51
C MET A 600 21.88 -30.74 -17.42
N LEU A 601 22.38 -29.87 -16.53
CA LEU A 601 23.81 -29.68 -16.30
C LEU A 601 24.50 -30.95 -15.79
N VAL A 602 23.85 -31.72 -14.91
CA VAL A 602 24.39 -33.00 -14.39
C VAL A 602 24.56 -34.02 -15.53
N VAL A 603 23.56 -34.14 -16.40
CA VAL A 603 23.61 -35.04 -17.57
C VAL A 603 24.66 -34.57 -18.58
N LEU A 604 24.74 -33.28 -18.83
CA LEU A 604 25.71 -32.69 -19.74
C LEU A 604 27.14 -32.91 -19.25
N MET A 605 27.40 -32.70 -17.95
CA MET A 605 28.72 -32.94 -17.35
C MET A 605 29.11 -34.41 -17.42
N SER A 606 28.21 -35.34 -17.06
CA SER A 606 28.54 -36.77 -17.05
C SER A 606 28.91 -37.28 -18.45
N PHE A 607 28.13 -36.87 -19.47
CA PHE A 607 28.43 -37.19 -20.86
C PHE A 607 29.70 -36.48 -21.36
N GLY A 608 29.87 -35.19 -21.05
CA GLY A 608 31.01 -34.40 -21.50
C GLY A 608 32.35 -34.91 -20.98
N VAL A 609 32.41 -35.29 -19.70
CA VAL A 609 33.61 -35.87 -19.08
C VAL A 609 33.93 -37.23 -19.70
N ALA A 610 32.93 -38.12 -19.83
CA ALA A 610 33.13 -39.43 -20.43
C ALA A 610 33.63 -39.33 -21.87
N ARG A 611 33.01 -38.45 -22.68
CA ARG A 611 33.41 -38.19 -24.06
C ARG A 611 34.85 -37.68 -24.16
N GLN A 612 35.21 -36.64 -23.39
CA GLN A 612 36.55 -36.04 -23.45
C GLN A 612 37.63 -37.06 -23.04
N ALA A 613 37.36 -37.86 -22.00
CA ALA A 613 38.28 -38.89 -21.53
C ALA A 613 38.50 -40.02 -22.55
N ILE A 614 37.44 -40.44 -23.27
CA ILE A 614 37.53 -41.51 -24.28
C ILE A 614 38.24 -41.03 -25.55
N LEU A 615 37.92 -39.83 -26.04
CA LEU A 615 38.48 -39.29 -27.29
C LEU A 615 39.92 -38.77 -27.14
N PHE A 616 40.29 -38.26 -25.96
CA PHE A 616 41.59 -37.64 -25.71
C PHE A 616 42.23 -38.17 -24.40
N PRO A 617 42.80 -39.39 -24.42
CA PRO A 617 43.27 -40.06 -23.20
C PRO A 617 44.51 -39.45 -22.51
N ASN A 618 45.21 -38.50 -23.15
CA ASN A 618 46.49 -37.94 -22.65
C ASN A 618 46.55 -36.40 -22.75
N GLU A 619 45.62 -35.67 -22.13
CA GLU A 619 45.69 -34.20 -22.04
C GLU A 619 46.30 -33.72 -20.71
N GLU A 620 47.15 -32.67 -20.79
CA GLU A 620 47.68 -31.96 -19.63
C GLU A 620 46.59 -31.08 -18.97
N PRO A 621 46.64 -30.88 -17.63
CA PRO A 621 45.65 -30.07 -16.94
C PRO A 621 45.66 -28.62 -17.43
N SER A 622 44.58 -28.19 -18.08
CA SER A 622 44.43 -26.84 -18.63
C SER A 622 42.98 -26.35 -18.61
N TRP A 623 42.76 -25.04 -18.62
CA TRP A 623 41.43 -24.43 -18.74
C TRP A 623 40.70 -24.77 -20.05
N LYS A 624 41.44 -25.24 -21.07
CA LYS A 624 40.87 -25.73 -22.32
C LYS A 624 40.11 -27.04 -22.12
N LEU A 625 40.59 -27.92 -21.24
CA LEU A 625 39.92 -29.17 -20.89
C LEU A 625 38.53 -28.89 -20.29
N ALA A 626 38.46 -27.96 -19.34
CA ALA A 626 37.20 -27.52 -18.74
C ALA A 626 36.22 -26.97 -19.81
N LYS A 627 36.70 -26.12 -20.72
CA LYS A 627 35.88 -25.61 -21.84
C LYS A 627 35.36 -26.75 -22.74
N ASN A 628 36.23 -27.70 -23.12
CA ASN A 628 35.90 -28.76 -24.07
C ASN A 628 34.86 -29.75 -23.51
N ILE A 629 34.91 -30.03 -22.20
CA ILE A 629 33.93 -30.87 -21.50
C ILE A 629 32.50 -30.31 -21.67
N PHE A 630 32.31 -28.99 -21.59
CA PHE A 630 30.99 -28.38 -21.71
C PHE A 630 30.60 -28.03 -23.15
N TYR A 631 31.57 -27.59 -23.97
CA TYR A 631 31.28 -26.95 -25.25
C TYR A 631 30.55 -27.87 -26.24
N MET A 632 31.11 -29.03 -26.58
CA MET A 632 30.48 -29.93 -27.57
C MET A 632 29.13 -30.49 -27.10
N PRO A 633 29.00 -31.06 -25.88
CA PRO A 633 27.72 -31.55 -25.37
C PRO A 633 26.63 -30.48 -25.30
N TYR A 634 26.98 -29.24 -25.00
CA TYR A 634 26.02 -28.14 -24.94
C TYR A 634 25.38 -27.86 -26.30
N TRP A 635 26.17 -27.77 -27.37
CA TRP A 635 25.65 -27.52 -28.72
C TRP A 635 24.84 -28.71 -29.29
N MET A 636 25.13 -29.93 -28.85
CA MET A 636 24.35 -31.12 -29.21
C MET A 636 22.90 -31.04 -28.74
N ILE A 637 22.64 -30.39 -27.60
CA ILE A 637 21.27 -30.15 -27.11
C ILE A 637 20.47 -29.27 -28.10
N TYR A 638 21.15 -28.35 -28.79
CA TYR A 638 20.55 -27.47 -29.79
C TYR A 638 20.55 -28.05 -31.21
N GLY A 639 20.94 -29.32 -31.39
CA GLY A 639 20.89 -30.03 -32.67
C GLY A 639 22.20 -30.06 -33.46
N GLU A 640 23.28 -29.46 -32.96
CA GLU A 640 24.60 -29.55 -33.60
C GLU A 640 25.32 -30.83 -33.15
N VAL A 641 25.24 -31.88 -33.96
CA VAL A 641 25.69 -33.23 -33.58
C VAL A 641 27.20 -33.44 -33.79
N PHE A 642 27.91 -32.54 -34.50
CA PHE A 642 29.33 -32.68 -34.85
C PHE A 642 29.67 -34.06 -35.46
N ALA A 643 28.83 -34.55 -36.40
CA ALA A 643 28.92 -35.90 -36.94
C ALA A 643 30.32 -36.24 -37.52
N ASP A 644 30.93 -35.30 -38.24
CA ASP A 644 32.26 -35.48 -38.86
C ASP A 644 33.40 -35.68 -37.84
N GLN A 645 33.19 -35.26 -36.59
CA GLN A 645 34.18 -35.38 -35.52
C GLN A 645 33.99 -36.64 -34.67
N ILE A 646 32.80 -37.23 -34.71
CA ILE A 646 32.46 -38.46 -33.98
C ILE A 646 32.91 -39.67 -34.79
N ASP A 647 32.54 -39.73 -36.06
CA ASP A 647 33.02 -40.76 -36.98
C ASP A 647 34.28 -40.27 -37.69
N ARG A 648 35.44 -40.42 -37.04
CA ARG A 648 36.71 -40.38 -37.79
C ARG A 648 36.69 -41.53 -38.79
N LYS A 649 36.37 -41.25 -40.05
CA LYS A 649 36.54 -42.18 -41.17
C LYS A 649 37.92 -42.84 -41.03
N GLN A 650 37.92 -44.14 -40.73
CA GLN A 650 39.09 -44.97 -40.93
C GLN A 650 39.34 -45.00 -42.44
N VAL A 651 40.13 -44.03 -42.94
CA VAL A 651 40.76 -44.15 -44.25
C VAL A 651 41.84 -45.20 -44.09
N TYR A 652 41.45 -46.47 -44.19
CA TYR A 652 42.37 -47.54 -44.50
C TYR A 652 42.80 -47.36 -45.95
N ASP A 653 44.11 -47.20 -46.13
CA ASP A 653 44.82 -47.33 -47.39
C ASP A 653 44.30 -48.51 -48.21
N SER A 654 43.77 -48.24 -49.40
CA SER A 654 43.80 -49.23 -50.47
C SER A 654 43.89 -48.54 -51.83
N HIS A 655 44.90 -48.99 -52.59
CA HIS A 655 45.17 -48.75 -54.01
C HIS A 655 46.09 -47.58 -54.41
N THR A 656 47.39 -47.74 -54.16
CA THR A 656 48.40 -47.43 -55.18
C THR A 656 48.66 -48.67 -56.05
N PRO A 657 48.35 -48.68 -57.36
CA PRO A 657 48.86 -49.72 -58.24
C PRO A 657 50.33 -49.41 -58.60
N LYS A 658 51.16 -50.44 -58.50
CA LYS A 658 52.53 -50.43 -59.03
C LYS A 658 52.49 -50.36 -60.57
N SER A 659 53.29 -49.47 -61.13
CA SER A 659 53.87 -49.53 -62.49
C SER A 659 55.22 -48.82 -62.39
N GLY A 660 56.38 -49.36 -62.77
CA GLY A 660 56.65 -50.40 -63.75
C GLY A 660 57.56 -49.79 -64.81
N ILE A 661 58.88 -49.99 -64.63
CA ILE A 661 60.04 -49.57 -65.45
C ILE A 661 60.47 -48.12 -65.31
#